data_AF-A0A959TXZ1-F1
#
_entry.id   AF-A0A959TXZ1-F1
#
_cell.length_a   1.000
_cell.length_b   1.000
_cell.length_c   1.000
_cell.angle_alpha   90.00
_cell.angle_beta   90.00
_cell.angle_gamma   90.00
#
_symmetry.space_group_name_H-M   'P 1'
#
loop_
_entity.id
_entity.type
_entity.pdbx_description
1 polymer ?
#
loop_
_entity_poly.entity_id
_entity_poly.type
_entity_poly.pdbx_seq_one_letter_code
_entity_poly.pdbx_strand_id
1 'polypeptide(L)'
;MKHLYLSFLLLPSWVSAQSLISYLPQQRTALLEDFTGVNCGYCPEGHAIADDLEMAHPEEVVVLGIHAGIYANPSAGQPDFRTAWGTAVDAFFPITGYPAGVVGRHTFPAGLVQGRGGWTDMVEQLLTFDSPVNLGMRSTFDPNTRDLTVEVEWHYTADSPGGSDYVTVLLKEDHIIGWQTDYGNGNNPNYDHTNVFRACFTQTWGDEVTNTTAGSSETRTFTYNVPLDFDIANCEVVAFLGEYQSDVYQSREVAADGGETLVISDMVPSADVYAQSVQQAPAGSAFSVINYSGVDQDFEITLSSMDAPADWSSEFTILGNTYAGSATLTLADNDLQTLSAVAIPGPTAGVATYTVTVAAVNDPNAPVLSEEFHVISGVSDLIVTNPEAEPHEPIYVDALVAAGQAGRGKTTRNHFIGFGEHNALDGVLNLYCNVSWTFPALTDPMVAVLQDHLDNGGNLMIAGQDIGWDQSGAASSNGTPITEAFYEDYMHATYVADGSTANSSVDFLDNDAVFGTVPNSGINSVFGSNSYPEEISPIAPAEAIFNYNGNANKIGGLRVQTSNYKLVYFGVGPEQMSDVGVAGQMIELSHDWFYGLVSVEELDAAFMGSAFPVPANDHLTIRFFDARSEGAIEVHDALGRVVMQDRVNGSDFVVLDVTGLAPGSYSYRMVVDASASPARSFVIVR
;
A
#
# COMPACT_ATOMS: atom_id res chain seq x y z
N MET A 1 -56.03 44.20 45.74
CA MET A 1 -54.60 44.26 45.41
C MET A 1 -54.15 42.82 45.17
N LYS A 2 -54.08 42.41 43.89
CA LYS A 2 -53.66 41.07 43.48
C LYS A 2 -52.21 41.19 43.00
N HIS A 3 -51.30 40.50 43.68
CA HIS A 3 -49.88 40.46 43.32
C HIS A 3 -49.72 39.55 42.10
N LEU A 4 -49.15 40.11 41.04
CA LEU A 4 -48.76 39.42 39.82
C LEU A 4 -47.33 38.90 40.02
N TYR A 5 -47.15 37.59 40.08
CA TYR A 5 -45.83 36.96 40.02
C TYR A 5 -45.40 36.88 38.56
N LEU A 6 -44.30 37.54 38.23
CA LEU A 6 -43.64 37.48 36.94
C LEU A 6 -42.60 36.34 37.00
N SER A 7 -42.94 35.18 36.46
CA SER A 7 -42.04 34.04 36.34
C SER A 7 -41.10 34.29 35.16
N PHE A 8 -39.81 34.51 35.44
CA PHE A 8 -38.76 34.44 34.42
C PHE A 8 -38.57 32.97 34.04
N LEU A 9 -39.08 32.56 32.88
CA LEU A 9 -38.65 31.33 32.21
C LEU A 9 -37.26 31.60 31.62
N LEU A 10 -36.22 31.16 32.31
CA LEU A 10 -34.92 30.89 31.70
C LEU A 10 -35.09 29.61 30.87
N LEU A 11 -35.28 29.78 29.56
CA LEU A 11 -35.10 28.70 28.60
C LEU A 11 -33.59 28.39 28.57
N PRO A 12 -33.16 27.14 28.76
CA PRO A 12 -31.80 26.77 28.42
C PRO A 12 -31.64 26.98 26.92
N SER A 13 -30.84 27.97 26.54
CA SER A 13 -30.24 28.03 25.22
C SER A 13 -29.34 26.81 25.10
N TRP A 14 -29.83 25.78 24.41
CA TRP A 14 -28.98 24.74 23.85
C TRP A 14 -28.13 25.45 22.80
N VAL A 15 -26.95 25.92 23.20
CA VAL A 15 -25.86 26.12 22.26
C VAL A 15 -25.47 24.69 21.91
N SER A 16 -25.75 24.25 20.68
CA SER A 16 -25.19 22.99 20.18
C SER A 16 -23.68 23.12 20.34
N ALA A 17 -23.08 22.32 21.22
CA ALA A 17 -21.64 22.23 21.30
C ALA A 17 -21.16 21.53 20.02
N GLN A 18 -20.12 22.07 19.40
CA GLN A 18 -19.37 21.41 18.34
C GLN A 18 -18.97 20.01 18.80
N SER A 19 -19.03 19.01 17.91
CA SER A 19 -18.70 17.64 18.29
C SER A 19 -17.18 17.49 18.51
N LEU A 20 -16.81 16.77 19.56
CA LEU A 20 -15.42 16.44 19.86
C LEU A 20 -14.94 15.18 19.11
N ILE A 21 -15.87 14.41 18.55
CA ILE A 21 -15.60 13.08 18.02
C ILE A 21 -16.33 12.82 16.70
N SER A 22 -15.71 11.99 15.88
CA SER A 22 -16.37 11.34 14.76
C SER A 22 -17.32 10.26 15.27
N TYR A 23 -18.44 10.05 14.58
CA TYR A 23 -19.33 8.91 14.84
C TYR A 23 -19.14 7.77 13.83
N LEU A 24 -18.20 7.91 12.89
CA LEU A 24 -17.90 6.91 11.87
C LEU A 24 -16.70 6.05 12.27
N PRO A 25 -16.60 4.78 11.84
CA PRO A 25 -15.43 3.94 12.13
C PRO A 25 -14.11 4.63 11.73
N GLN A 26 -13.09 4.52 12.60
CA GLN A 26 -11.74 5.05 12.37
C GLN A 26 -10.70 3.95 12.56
N GLN A 27 -9.51 4.13 12.00
CA GLN A 27 -8.33 3.36 12.41
C GLN A 27 -7.91 3.76 13.83
N ARG A 28 -7.05 2.93 14.43
CA ARG A 28 -6.40 3.24 15.71
C ARG A 28 -5.40 4.38 15.54
N THR A 29 -5.19 5.10 16.63
CA THR A 29 -4.02 5.96 16.80
C THR A 29 -2.96 5.26 17.63
N ALA A 30 -1.73 5.76 17.57
CA ALA A 30 -0.59 5.18 18.27
C ALA A 30 -0.18 6.02 19.48
N LEU A 31 -0.29 5.43 20.68
CA LEU A 31 0.36 5.94 21.88
C LEU A 31 1.76 5.31 22.01
N LEU A 32 2.81 6.10 21.92
CA LEU A 32 4.18 5.68 22.24
C LEU A 32 4.51 6.04 23.70
N GLU A 33 4.52 5.03 24.56
CA GLU A 33 5.05 5.16 25.93
C GLU A 33 6.57 4.95 25.91
N ASP A 34 7.34 6.04 25.87
CA ASP A 34 8.81 6.05 25.88
C ASP A 34 9.35 6.01 27.32
N PHE A 35 9.92 4.87 27.71
CA PHE A 35 10.58 4.68 28.98
C PHE A 35 11.99 5.27 28.92
N THR A 36 12.20 6.36 29.66
CA THR A 36 13.39 7.22 29.56
C THR A 36 13.99 7.59 30.93
N GLY A 37 15.09 8.34 30.92
CA GLY A 37 15.72 8.85 32.13
C GLY A 37 16.84 9.87 31.89
N VAL A 38 16.96 10.83 32.80
CA VAL A 38 17.93 11.94 32.71
C VAL A 38 19.40 11.51 32.67
N ASN A 39 19.72 10.28 33.11
CA ASN A 39 21.06 9.70 33.04
C ASN A 39 21.23 8.62 31.96
N CYS A 40 20.24 8.42 31.09
CA CYS A 40 20.29 7.49 29.98
C CYS A 40 20.95 8.13 28.75
N GLY A 41 22.19 7.76 28.44
CA GLY A 41 22.95 8.38 27.35
C GLY A 41 22.46 8.12 25.93
N TYR A 42 21.55 7.16 25.77
CA TYR A 42 20.95 6.80 24.49
C TYR A 42 19.51 7.32 24.32
N CYS A 43 18.92 7.85 25.39
CA CYS A 43 17.54 8.35 25.37
C CYS A 43 17.38 9.63 24.51
N PRO A 44 18.37 10.54 24.37
CA PRO A 44 18.26 11.67 23.42
C PRO A 44 18.01 11.25 21.97
N GLU A 45 18.60 10.13 21.53
CA GLU A 45 18.33 9.56 20.21
C GLU A 45 16.90 9.01 20.11
N GLY A 46 16.35 8.50 21.22
CA GLY A 46 14.97 8.04 21.30
C GLY A 46 13.99 9.20 21.21
N HIS A 47 14.24 10.27 21.96
CA HIS A 47 13.43 11.48 21.90
C HIS A 47 13.36 12.04 20.47
N ALA A 48 14.50 12.11 19.76
CA ALA A 48 14.51 12.55 18.36
C ALA A 48 13.66 11.66 17.43
N ILE A 49 13.71 10.33 17.60
CA ILE A 49 12.89 9.39 16.81
C ILE A 49 11.40 9.55 17.16
N ALA A 50 11.06 9.75 18.44
CA ALA A 50 9.69 9.96 18.86
C ALA A 50 9.12 11.28 18.31
N ASP A 51 9.91 12.37 18.35
CA ASP A 51 9.54 13.66 17.76
C ASP A 51 9.36 13.55 16.23
N ASP A 52 10.23 12.80 15.53
CA ASP A 52 10.10 12.55 14.10
C ASP A 52 8.81 11.76 13.77
N LEU A 53 8.40 10.81 14.62
CA LEU A 53 7.16 10.05 14.45
C LEU A 53 5.91 10.92 14.66
N GLU A 54 5.89 11.73 15.72
CA GLU A 54 4.78 12.65 15.99
C GLU A 54 4.63 13.69 14.87
N MET A 55 5.75 14.13 14.28
CA MET A 55 5.75 15.04 13.12
C MET A 55 5.32 14.34 11.81
N ALA A 56 5.64 13.06 11.62
CA ALA A 56 5.27 12.30 10.44
C ALA A 56 3.77 11.92 10.42
N HIS A 57 3.17 11.75 11.60
CA HIS A 57 1.78 11.32 11.78
C HIS A 57 1.02 12.29 12.73
N PRO A 58 0.82 13.55 12.30
CA PRO A 58 0.13 14.54 13.13
C PRO A 58 -1.28 14.06 13.48
N GLU A 59 -1.72 14.27 14.72
CA GLU A 59 -3.02 13.85 15.27
C GLU A 59 -3.22 12.32 15.42
N GLU A 60 -2.34 11.50 14.85
CA GLU A 60 -2.41 10.04 14.86
C GLU A 60 -1.41 9.39 15.82
N VAL A 61 -0.31 10.08 16.17
CA VAL A 61 0.70 9.63 17.13
C VAL A 61 0.71 10.55 18.35
N VAL A 62 0.78 9.96 19.54
CA VAL A 62 0.90 10.64 20.83
C VAL A 62 2.13 10.08 21.54
N VAL A 63 3.09 10.94 21.89
CA VAL A 63 4.29 10.53 22.64
C VAL A 63 4.15 10.84 24.13
N LEU A 64 4.53 9.88 24.98
CA LEU A 64 4.59 10.04 26.43
C LEU A 64 5.94 9.58 27.00
N GLY A 65 6.75 10.54 27.45
CA GLY A 65 8.03 10.32 28.10
C GLY A 65 7.89 9.91 29.58
N ILE A 66 8.03 8.62 29.85
CA ILE A 66 7.95 8.02 31.19
C ILE A 66 9.35 7.94 31.82
N HIS A 67 9.66 8.89 32.70
CA HIS A 67 10.90 8.89 33.46
C HIS A 67 10.83 7.89 34.62
N ALA A 68 11.50 6.74 34.46
CA ALA A 68 11.47 5.65 35.43
C ALA A 68 12.79 4.83 35.48
N GLY A 69 12.81 3.79 36.31
CA GLY A 69 13.96 2.91 36.46
C GLY A 69 15.22 3.56 37.04
N ILE A 70 16.36 2.89 36.81
CA ILE A 70 17.64 3.29 37.41
C ILE A 70 18.21 4.57 36.82
N TYR A 71 17.97 4.84 35.53
CA TYR A 71 18.52 5.99 34.81
C TYR A 71 17.75 7.29 35.05
N ALA A 72 16.51 7.22 35.55
CA ALA A 72 15.76 8.40 35.95
C ALA A 72 16.10 8.90 37.37
N ASN A 73 16.93 8.19 38.14
CA ASN A 73 17.34 8.67 39.47
C ASN A 73 18.24 9.92 39.36
N PRO A 74 17.81 11.08 39.87
CA PRO A 74 18.61 12.29 39.76
C PRO A 74 19.80 12.28 40.71
N SER A 75 20.94 12.76 40.21
CA SER A 75 22.07 13.21 41.01
C SER A 75 21.82 14.61 41.56
N ALA A 76 22.66 15.07 42.49
CA ALA A 76 22.55 16.42 43.06
C ALA A 76 22.56 17.50 41.96
N GLY A 77 21.48 18.27 41.88
CA GLY A 77 21.31 19.36 40.89
C GLY A 77 20.69 18.93 39.55
N GLN A 78 20.36 17.65 39.36
CA GLN A 78 19.58 17.18 38.21
C GLN A 78 18.07 17.27 38.49
N PRO A 79 17.22 17.46 37.47
CA PRO A 79 15.78 17.45 37.65
C PRO A 79 15.26 16.04 37.98
N ASP A 80 14.18 15.96 38.76
CA ASP A 80 13.47 14.71 39.06
C ASP A 80 12.12 14.69 38.34
N PHE A 81 12.05 13.96 37.23
CA PHE A 81 10.83 13.84 36.42
C PHE A 81 10.04 12.56 36.72
N ARG A 82 10.47 11.77 37.72
CA ARG A 82 9.77 10.53 38.04
C ARG A 82 8.43 10.82 38.70
N THR A 83 7.42 10.06 38.30
CA THR A 83 6.10 10.07 38.94
C THR A 83 5.78 8.70 39.53
N ALA A 84 4.87 8.66 40.51
CA ALA A 84 4.40 7.39 41.07
C ALA A 84 3.66 6.54 40.02
N TRP A 85 2.94 7.20 39.10
CA TRP A 85 2.26 6.55 37.98
C TRP A 85 3.27 5.98 36.97
N GLY A 86 4.22 6.78 36.49
CA GLY A 86 5.25 6.34 35.56
C GLY A 86 6.08 5.18 36.11
N THR A 87 6.43 5.23 37.40
CA THR A 87 7.13 4.12 38.08
C THR A 87 6.29 2.83 38.11
N ALA A 88 4.97 2.94 38.26
CA ALA A 88 4.08 1.78 38.28
C ALA A 88 3.88 1.19 36.87
N VAL A 89 3.83 2.02 35.82
CA VAL A 89 3.74 1.58 34.43
C VAL A 89 5.05 0.89 34.00
N ASP A 90 6.21 1.50 34.29
CA ASP A 90 7.53 0.91 34.04
C ASP A 90 7.71 -0.45 34.71
N ALA A 91 7.25 -0.60 35.96
CA ALA A 91 7.34 -1.86 36.70
C ALA A 91 6.40 -2.97 36.18
N PHE A 92 5.38 -2.62 35.38
CA PHE A 92 4.45 -3.59 34.80
C PHE A 92 5.00 -4.22 33.53
N PHE A 93 5.57 -3.41 32.64
CA PHE A 93 6.14 -3.90 31.39
C PHE A 93 7.50 -4.58 31.62
N PRO A 94 7.87 -5.57 30.78
CA PRO A 94 9.15 -6.27 30.91
C PRO A 94 10.33 -5.43 30.39
N ILE A 95 10.50 -4.21 30.91
CA ILE A 95 11.56 -3.28 30.52
C ILE A 95 12.91 -3.81 31.01
N THR A 96 13.83 -4.05 30.07
CA THR A 96 15.19 -4.58 30.38
C THR A 96 16.31 -3.59 30.05
N GLY A 97 15.98 -2.48 29.40
CA GLY A 97 16.92 -1.43 29.00
C GLY A 97 16.18 -0.12 28.71
N TYR A 98 16.95 0.96 28.59
CA TYR A 98 16.45 2.31 28.29
C TYR A 98 17.28 2.92 27.16
N PRO A 99 16.67 3.68 26.22
CA PRO A 99 15.22 3.84 26.09
C PRO A 99 14.55 2.54 25.63
N ALA A 100 13.29 2.39 25.99
CA ALA A 100 12.42 1.32 25.53
C ALA A 100 11.04 1.92 25.24
N GLY A 101 10.33 1.37 24.28
CA GLY A 101 9.02 1.86 23.86
C GLY A 101 7.99 0.74 23.84
N VAL A 102 6.77 1.10 24.25
CA VAL A 102 5.57 0.29 24.06
C VAL A 102 4.61 1.11 23.20
N VAL A 103 4.22 0.58 22.06
CA VAL A 103 3.35 1.27 21.08
C VAL A 103 1.94 0.67 21.16
N GLY A 104 0.97 1.51 21.55
CA GLY A 104 -0.43 1.13 21.72
C GLY A 104 -0.66 -0.04 22.67
N ARG A 105 0.33 -0.38 23.51
CA ARG A 105 0.34 -1.61 24.36
C ARG A 105 0.03 -2.89 23.59
N HIS A 106 0.21 -2.88 22.28
CA HIS A 106 -0.06 -4.00 21.40
C HIS A 106 1.15 -4.95 21.36
N THR A 107 0.91 -6.26 21.27
CA THR A 107 1.99 -7.24 21.14
C THR A 107 2.21 -7.59 19.67
N PHE A 108 3.21 -6.95 19.07
CA PHE A 108 3.64 -7.20 17.68
C PHE A 108 4.44 -8.50 17.53
N PRO A 109 4.66 -9.01 16.30
CA PRO A 109 5.55 -10.15 16.06
C PRO A 109 6.97 -9.95 16.62
N ALA A 110 7.49 -8.72 16.58
CA ALA A 110 8.78 -8.35 17.17
C ALA A 110 8.77 -8.40 18.71
N GLY A 111 7.59 -8.35 19.34
CA GLY A 111 7.36 -8.32 20.79
C GLY A 111 6.77 -7.00 21.28
N LEU A 112 6.24 -7.01 22.52
CA LEU A 112 5.54 -5.87 23.16
C LEU A 112 6.43 -4.67 23.48
N VAL A 113 7.70 -4.90 23.81
CA VAL A 113 8.66 -3.85 24.21
C VAL A 113 9.80 -3.87 23.21
N GLN A 114 10.04 -2.73 22.54
CA GLN A 114 11.15 -2.58 21.59
C GLN A 114 12.10 -1.46 22.00
N GLY A 115 13.35 -1.55 21.55
CA GLY A 115 14.23 -0.40 21.50
C GLY A 115 13.87 0.53 20.34
N ARG A 116 14.53 1.70 20.30
CA ARG A 116 14.28 2.78 19.34
C ARG A 116 14.10 2.35 17.88
N GLY A 117 14.93 1.41 17.43
CA GLY A 117 14.96 0.98 16.04
C GLY A 117 13.71 0.22 15.57
N GLY A 118 12.79 -0.15 16.48
CA GLY A 118 11.54 -0.82 16.12
C GLY A 118 10.28 0.04 16.27
N TRP A 119 10.39 1.30 16.73
CA TRP A 119 9.22 2.12 17.02
C TRP A 119 8.45 2.52 15.78
N THR A 120 9.14 2.91 14.71
CA THR A 120 8.53 3.27 13.42
C THR A 120 7.69 2.13 12.87
N ASP A 121 8.26 0.93 12.71
CA ASP A 121 7.53 -0.23 12.19
C ASP A 121 6.30 -0.58 13.03
N MET A 122 6.39 -0.46 14.37
CA MET A 122 5.24 -0.71 15.25
C MET A 122 4.15 0.35 15.12
N VAL A 123 4.52 1.62 14.98
CA VAL A 123 3.56 2.72 14.77
C VAL A 123 2.85 2.53 13.44
N GLU A 124 3.60 2.36 12.35
CA GLU A 124 3.06 2.16 11.01
C GLU A 124 2.12 0.95 10.96
N GLN A 125 2.49 -0.16 11.62
CA GLN A 125 1.62 -1.32 11.71
C GLN A 125 0.35 -1.05 12.53
N LEU A 126 0.45 -0.37 13.68
CA LEU A 126 -0.69 -0.10 14.55
C LEU A 126 -1.73 0.80 13.89
N LEU A 127 -1.30 1.80 13.12
CA LEU A 127 -2.17 2.73 12.40
C LEU A 127 -3.00 2.06 11.30
N THR A 128 -2.65 0.83 10.89
CA THR A 128 -3.47 0.05 9.94
C THR A 128 -4.65 -0.68 10.60
N PHE A 129 -4.71 -0.75 11.93
CA PHE A 129 -5.74 -1.53 12.62
C PHE A 129 -7.03 -0.73 12.79
N ASP A 130 -8.16 -1.39 12.64
CA ASP A 130 -9.47 -0.80 12.95
C ASP A 130 -9.60 -0.51 14.45
N SER A 131 -10.23 0.62 14.76
CA SER A 131 -10.58 0.99 16.13
C SER A 131 -12.07 0.74 16.41
N PRO A 132 -12.42 0.03 17.50
CA PRO A 132 -13.83 -0.18 17.87
C PRO A 132 -14.48 1.08 18.46
N VAL A 133 -13.70 2.13 18.72
CA VAL A 133 -14.12 3.34 19.44
C VAL A 133 -13.40 4.57 18.91
N ASN A 134 -14.08 5.69 18.86
CA ASN A 134 -13.50 7.00 18.58
C ASN A 134 -13.39 7.79 19.88
N LEU A 135 -12.37 8.65 19.99
CA LEU A 135 -12.07 9.42 21.20
C LEU A 135 -11.83 10.88 20.83
N GLY A 136 -12.31 11.77 21.68
CA GLY A 136 -12.13 13.21 21.55
C GLY A 136 -12.14 13.88 22.89
N MET A 137 -11.57 15.07 22.96
CA MET A 137 -11.38 15.80 24.20
C MET A 137 -11.27 17.30 23.99
N ARG A 138 -11.60 18.06 25.04
CA ARG A 138 -11.27 19.48 25.15
C ARG A 138 -10.84 19.84 26.56
N SER A 139 -10.05 20.90 26.67
CA SER A 139 -9.49 21.37 27.92
C SER A 139 -9.79 22.86 28.14
N THR A 140 -9.91 23.26 29.40
CA THR A 140 -9.97 24.66 29.82
C THR A 140 -9.21 24.86 31.11
N PHE A 141 -8.44 25.94 31.21
CA PHE A 141 -7.67 26.27 32.41
C PHE A 141 -8.11 27.61 33.02
N ASP A 142 -8.41 27.64 34.32
CA ASP A 142 -8.62 28.89 35.06
C ASP A 142 -7.31 29.36 35.69
N PRO A 143 -6.67 30.45 35.20
CA PRO A 143 -5.41 30.92 35.74
C PRO A 143 -5.48 31.44 37.19
N ASN A 144 -6.68 31.73 37.70
CA ASN A 144 -6.86 32.22 39.08
C ASN A 144 -6.88 31.08 40.10
N THR A 145 -7.58 29.98 39.80
CA THR A 145 -7.66 28.81 40.68
C THR A 145 -6.63 27.74 40.36
N ARG A 146 -6.07 27.79 39.14
CA ARG A 146 -5.24 26.75 38.50
C ARG A 146 -5.98 25.43 38.29
N ASP A 147 -7.31 25.48 38.19
CA ASP A 147 -8.10 24.31 37.86
C ASP A 147 -8.09 24.10 36.35
N LEU A 148 -7.55 22.96 35.94
CA LEU A 148 -7.64 22.41 34.60
C LEU A 148 -8.85 21.49 34.54
N THR A 149 -9.77 21.76 33.62
CA THR A 149 -10.97 20.95 33.38
C THR A 149 -10.87 20.32 31.99
N VAL A 150 -11.01 19.00 31.93
CA VAL A 150 -10.90 18.21 30.70
C VAL A 150 -12.20 17.46 30.49
N GLU A 151 -12.85 17.68 29.36
CA GLU A 151 -13.98 16.87 28.91
C GLU A 151 -13.47 15.87 27.87
N VAL A 152 -13.82 14.60 28.05
CA VAL A 152 -13.48 13.51 27.13
C VAL A 152 -14.77 12.84 26.69
N GLU A 153 -14.95 12.70 25.39
CA GLU A 153 -16.08 12.04 24.73
C GLU A 153 -15.56 10.84 23.94
N TRP A 154 -16.33 9.75 23.92
CA TRP A 154 -16.06 8.62 23.05
C TRP A 154 -17.34 8.00 22.50
N HIS A 155 -17.20 7.34 21.33
CA HIS A 155 -18.27 6.62 20.66
C HIS A 155 -17.77 5.26 20.15
N TYR A 156 -18.45 4.18 20.54
CA TYR A 156 -18.15 2.85 20.02
C TYR A 156 -18.80 2.65 18.66
N THR A 157 -18.00 2.42 17.64
CA THR A 157 -18.45 2.12 16.26
C THR A 157 -18.59 0.61 16.04
N ALA A 158 -17.94 -0.19 16.88
CA ALA A 158 -18.08 -1.64 16.99
C ALA A 158 -18.10 -2.08 18.47
N ASP A 159 -18.44 -3.34 18.74
CA ASP A 159 -18.30 -3.89 20.09
C ASP A 159 -16.81 -3.99 20.47
N SER A 160 -16.45 -3.64 21.71
CA SER A 160 -15.08 -3.83 22.21
C SER A 160 -14.67 -5.30 22.13
N PRO A 161 -13.51 -5.61 21.51
CA PRO A 161 -12.96 -6.96 21.45
C PRO A 161 -12.73 -7.59 22.83
N GLY A 162 -12.18 -6.81 23.79
CA GLY A 162 -11.85 -7.28 25.14
C GLY A 162 -13.00 -7.17 26.14
N GLY A 163 -13.91 -6.22 25.95
CA GLY A 163 -15.05 -5.96 26.84
C GLY A 163 -14.69 -5.44 28.23
N SER A 164 -13.43 -5.08 28.47
CA SER A 164 -12.93 -4.50 29.73
C SER A 164 -12.08 -3.28 29.43
N ASP A 165 -12.77 -2.20 29.04
CA ASP A 165 -12.12 -1.00 28.54
C ASP A 165 -12.02 0.07 29.64
N TYR A 166 -10.96 0.86 29.57
CA TYR A 166 -10.61 1.88 30.54
C TYR A 166 -10.17 3.15 29.81
N VAL A 167 -10.62 4.30 30.32
CA VAL A 167 -10.17 5.62 29.86
C VAL A 167 -9.12 6.14 30.83
N THR A 168 -7.98 6.57 30.30
CA THR A 168 -6.91 7.24 31.07
C THR A 168 -6.78 8.68 30.62
N VAL A 169 -6.70 9.61 31.56
CA VAL A 169 -6.48 11.03 31.28
C VAL A 169 -5.29 11.51 32.09
N LEU A 170 -4.32 12.13 31.43
CA LEU A 170 -3.06 12.53 32.04
C LEU A 170 -2.53 13.85 31.46
N LEU A 171 -1.47 14.36 32.06
CA LEU A 171 -0.78 15.59 31.67
C LEU A 171 0.69 15.30 31.36
N LYS A 172 1.14 15.76 30.20
CA LYS A 172 2.56 15.86 29.83
C LYS A 172 2.98 17.33 29.78
N GLU A 173 4.27 17.61 29.93
CA GLU A 173 4.81 18.97 29.82
C GLU A 173 6.08 18.99 28.99
N ASP A 174 6.12 19.95 28.09
CA ASP A 174 7.21 20.27 27.19
C ASP A 174 8.07 21.41 27.71
N HIS A 175 9.16 21.63 26.98
CA HIS A 175 10.07 22.75 27.15
C HIS A 175 10.70 22.85 28.55
N ILE A 176 10.96 21.71 29.20
CA ILE A 176 11.58 21.70 30.53
C ILE A 176 13.10 21.65 30.37
N ILE A 177 13.76 22.79 30.55
CA ILE A 177 15.22 22.86 30.46
C ILE A 177 15.88 22.19 31.67
N GLY A 178 16.69 21.16 31.41
CA GLY A 178 17.32 20.37 32.45
C GLY A 178 18.52 19.54 32.01
N TRP A 179 19.12 18.82 32.96
CA TRP A 179 20.25 17.94 32.68
C TRP A 179 19.81 16.69 31.90
N GLN A 180 20.61 16.28 30.92
CA GLN A 180 20.52 15.00 30.22
C GLN A 180 21.92 14.43 29.92
N THR A 181 22.13 13.15 30.21
CA THR A 181 23.31 12.41 29.71
C THR A 181 23.10 12.09 28.23
N ASP A 182 24.16 12.26 27.42
CA ASP A 182 24.14 12.00 25.97
C ASP A 182 25.48 11.37 25.56
N TYR A 183 25.45 10.17 25.00
CA TYR A 183 26.65 9.44 24.56
C TYR A 183 27.15 9.86 23.17
N GLY A 184 26.29 10.44 22.33
CA GLY A 184 26.63 10.91 20.99
C GLY A 184 27.23 12.32 21.00
N ASN A 185 26.62 13.24 21.75
CA ASN A 185 27.00 14.66 21.75
C ASN A 185 27.68 15.11 23.05
N GLY A 186 27.73 14.24 24.06
CA GLY A 186 28.21 14.56 25.41
C GLY A 186 27.11 15.19 26.28
N ASN A 187 27.19 14.97 27.60
CA ASN A 187 26.17 15.40 28.55
C ASN A 187 25.77 16.88 28.39
N ASN A 188 24.47 17.12 28.34
CA ASN A 188 23.87 18.43 28.12
C ASN A 188 23.17 18.94 29.40
N PRO A 189 23.69 19.99 30.08
CA PRO A 189 23.04 20.55 31.26
C PRO A 189 21.81 21.41 30.96
N ASN A 190 21.60 21.80 29.70
CA ASN A 190 20.45 22.59 29.23
C ASN A 190 19.74 21.84 28.09
N TYR A 191 19.49 20.55 28.30
CA TYR A 191 18.68 19.73 27.41
C TYR A 191 17.23 20.19 27.51
N ASP A 192 16.57 20.26 26.36
CA ASP A 192 15.16 20.64 26.27
C ASP A 192 14.30 19.38 26.34
N HIS A 193 13.68 19.12 27.49
CA HIS A 193 12.85 17.92 27.67
C HIS A 193 11.43 18.18 27.19
N THR A 194 10.95 17.32 26.29
CA THR A 194 9.58 17.25 25.77
C THR A 194 8.88 16.00 26.28
N ASN A 195 7.56 15.97 26.14
CA ASN A 195 6.68 14.84 26.42
C ASN A 195 6.74 14.32 27.86
N VAL A 196 7.20 15.12 28.83
CA VAL A 196 7.48 14.64 30.19
C VAL A 196 6.19 14.33 30.93
N PHE A 197 5.95 13.06 31.31
CA PHE A 197 4.75 12.67 32.06
C PHE A 197 4.72 13.30 33.47
N ARG A 198 3.76 14.20 33.73
CA ARG A 198 3.68 14.97 34.98
C ARG A 198 2.60 14.52 35.97
N ALA A 199 1.40 14.20 35.49
CA ALA A 199 0.26 13.91 36.37
C ALA A 199 -0.78 13.01 35.70
N CYS A 200 -1.49 12.19 36.47
CA CYS A 200 -2.62 11.39 36.00
C CYS A 200 -3.89 11.78 36.75
N PHE A 201 -5.01 11.90 36.02
CA PHE A 201 -6.29 12.43 36.51
C PHE A 201 -7.20 11.27 36.92
N THR A 202 -7.01 10.12 36.28
CA THR A 202 -7.63 8.83 36.57
C THR A 202 -6.74 8.00 37.51
N GLN A 203 -7.14 6.76 37.80
CA GLN A 203 -6.21 5.78 38.36
C GLN A 203 -5.09 5.46 37.35
N THR A 204 -3.99 4.84 37.82
CA THR A 204 -2.82 4.49 36.98
C THR A 204 -3.17 3.73 35.71
N TRP A 205 -4.20 2.88 35.77
CA TRP A 205 -4.65 2.03 34.66
C TRP A 205 -6.00 2.50 34.09
N GLY A 206 -6.35 3.76 34.32
CA GLY A 206 -7.61 4.36 33.87
C GLY A 206 -8.79 4.09 34.78
N ASP A 207 -9.91 4.70 34.40
CA ASP A 207 -11.23 4.52 35.00
C ASP A 207 -12.10 3.63 34.09
N GLU A 208 -12.86 2.71 34.67
CA GLU A 208 -13.64 1.70 33.93
C GLU A 208 -14.71 2.34 33.00
N VAL A 209 -14.81 1.82 31.78
CA VAL A 209 -15.86 2.15 30.80
C VAL A 209 -16.86 1.00 30.77
N THR A 210 -18.05 1.22 31.32
CA THR A 210 -19.01 0.12 31.56
C THR A 210 -19.86 -0.26 30.34
N ASN A 211 -19.89 0.57 29.30
CA ASN A 211 -20.73 0.37 28.13
C ASN A 211 -19.92 0.43 26.83
N THR A 212 -19.44 -0.73 26.40
CA THR A 212 -18.47 -0.90 25.31
C THR A 212 -19.07 -1.56 24.07
N THR A 213 -20.36 -1.33 23.82
CA THR A 213 -21.10 -1.94 22.69
C THR A 213 -21.28 -0.95 21.56
N ALA A 214 -21.33 -1.43 20.32
CA ALA A 214 -21.54 -0.60 19.14
C ALA A 214 -22.74 0.35 19.29
N GLY A 215 -22.54 1.61 18.93
CA GLY A 215 -23.50 2.70 19.05
C GLY A 215 -23.57 3.38 20.43
N SER A 216 -22.81 2.92 21.43
CA SER A 216 -22.75 3.61 22.74
C SER A 216 -21.86 4.86 22.66
N SER A 217 -22.26 5.90 23.40
CA SER A 217 -21.43 7.09 23.63
C SER A 217 -21.44 7.45 25.12
N GLU A 218 -20.34 8.01 25.59
CA GLU A 218 -20.23 8.56 26.94
C GLU A 218 -19.30 9.78 26.94
N THR A 219 -19.63 10.74 27.80
CA THR A 219 -18.80 11.94 28.03
C THR A 219 -18.48 12.01 29.52
N ARG A 220 -17.21 12.21 29.86
CA ARG A 220 -16.76 12.41 31.25
C ARG A 220 -15.94 13.68 31.39
N THR A 221 -16.06 14.33 32.54
CA THR A 221 -15.27 15.52 32.89
C THR A 221 -14.32 15.19 34.03
N PHE A 222 -13.05 15.52 33.84
CA PHE A 222 -11.96 15.36 34.80
C PHE A 222 -11.44 16.73 35.21
N THR A 223 -11.03 16.87 36.46
CA THR A 223 -10.45 18.12 36.96
C THR A 223 -9.13 17.87 37.68
N TYR A 224 -8.18 18.77 37.49
CA TYR A 224 -6.87 18.73 38.12
C TYR A 224 -6.42 20.13 38.52
N ASN A 225 -6.00 20.30 39.77
CA ASN A 225 -5.42 21.56 40.22
C ASN A 225 -3.92 21.55 39.90
N VAL A 226 -3.51 22.32 38.90
CA VAL A 226 -2.15 22.29 38.33
C VAL A 226 -1.15 22.92 39.31
N PRO A 227 -0.07 22.22 39.70
CA PRO A 227 0.98 22.79 40.56
C PRO A 227 1.65 24.04 39.97
N LEU A 228 2.13 24.96 40.81
CA LEU A 228 2.70 26.25 40.39
C LEU A 228 4.01 26.14 39.58
N ASP A 229 4.71 25.02 39.70
CA ASP A 229 5.97 24.72 39.02
C ASP A 229 5.78 24.16 37.61
N PHE A 230 4.54 23.97 37.16
CA PHE A 230 4.20 23.52 35.81
C PHE A 230 3.87 24.77 34.97
N ASP A 231 4.53 24.90 33.83
CA ASP A 231 4.20 25.95 32.86
C ASP A 231 3.05 25.48 31.97
N ILE A 232 1.85 25.98 32.25
CA ILE A 232 0.63 25.55 31.56
C ILE A 232 0.70 25.77 30.04
N ALA A 233 1.48 26.76 29.59
CA ALA A 233 1.64 27.04 28.17
C ALA A 233 2.43 25.94 27.43
N ASN A 234 3.20 25.13 28.16
CA ASN A 234 3.92 23.97 27.62
C ASN A 234 3.27 22.66 28.07
N CYS A 235 2.10 22.69 28.71
CA CYS A 235 1.40 21.48 29.13
C CYS A 235 0.38 21.04 28.09
N GLU A 236 0.28 19.73 27.94
CA GLU A 236 -0.73 19.08 27.09
C GLU A 236 -1.43 17.99 27.88
N VAL A 237 -2.73 17.86 27.65
CA VAL A 237 -3.53 16.78 28.22
C VAL A 237 -3.61 15.67 27.20
N VAL A 238 -3.35 14.44 27.64
CA VAL A 238 -3.52 13.23 26.84
C VAL A 238 -4.70 12.45 27.40
N ALA A 239 -5.58 11.99 26.52
CA ALA A 239 -6.58 10.97 26.83
C ALA A 239 -6.36 9.75 25.95
N PHE A 240 -6.45 8.55 26.52
CA PHE A 240 -6.46 7.32 25.73
C PHE A 240 -7.43 6.29 26.30
N LEU A 241 -7.96 5.45 25.42
CA LEU A 241 -8.98 4.46 25.73
C LEU A 241 -8.61 3.14 25.07
N GLY A 242 -8.71 2.06 25.84
CA GLY A 242 -8.45 0.70 25.38
C GLY A 242 -8.69 -0.31 26.47
N GLU A 243 -8.20 -1.53 26.26
CA GLU A 243 -8.33 -2.63 27.21
C GLU A 243 -7.52 -2.38 28.49
N TYR A 244 -7.97 -2.99 29.58
CA TYR A 244 -7.27 -2.92 30.86
C TYR A 244 -5.84 -3.45 30.76
N GLN A 245 -4.86 -2.53 30.82
CA GLN A 245 -3.41 -2.81 30.79
C GLN A 245 -2.88 -3.42 29.48
N SER A 246 -3.71 -3.54 28.45
CA SER A 246 -3.35 -4.04 27.11
C SER A 246 -3.77 -3.00 26.06
N ASP A 247 -3.99 -3.46 24.82
CA ASP A 247 -4.31 -2.69 23.63
C ASP A 247 -5.00 -1.34 23.89
N VAL A 248 -4.34 -0.26 23.46
CA VAL A 248 -4.91 1.07 23.34
C VAL A 248 -5.53 1.19 21.94
N TYR A 249 -6.79 1.59 21.88
CA TYR A 249 -7.54 1.73 20.63
C TYR A 249 -7.46 3.15 20.07
N GLN A 250 -7.57 4.14 20.95
CA GLN A 250 -7.46 5.56 20.60
C GLN A 250 -6.66 6.31 21.67
N SER A 251 -5.94 7.31 21.23
CA SER A 251 -5.19 8.30 22.00
C SER A 251 -5.34 9.65 21.33
N ARG A 252 -5.60 10.69 22.12
CA ARG A 252 -5.66 12.08 21.67
C ARG A 252 -4.90 12.94 22.65
N GLU A 253 -4.37 14.04 22.14
CA GLU A 253 -3.79 15.08 22.96
C GLU A 253 -4.21 16.46 22.47
N VAL A 254 -4.27 17.39 23.42
CA VAL A 254 -4.60 18.78 23.16
C VAL A 254 -3.84 19.67 24.14
N ALA A 255 -3.57 20.92 23.76
CA ALA A 255 -3.03 21.93 24.67
C ALA A 255 -3.85 21.97 25.98
N ALA A 256 -3.19 22.13 27.13
CA ALA A 256 -3.89 22.13 28.41
C ALA A 256 -4.73 23.40 28.65
N ASP A 257 -4.38 24.52 28.01
CA ASP A 257 -5.18 25.75 28.06
C ASP A 257 -5.91 25.98 26.73
N GLY A 258 -7.16 25.51 26.64
CA GLY A 258 -8.05 25.81 25.53
C GLY A 258 -7.89 24.90 24.30
N GLY A 259 -7.32 23.72 24.47
CA GLY A 259 -7.20 22.73 23.38
C GLY A 259 -8.47 21.92 23.17
N GLU A 260 -8.72 21.46 21.93
CA GLU A 260 -9.92 20.72 21.53
C GLU A 260 -9.63 19.81 20.33
N THR A 261 -10.11 18.56 20.34
CA THR A 261 -10.16 17.69 19.17
C THR A 261 -11.40 18.07 18.36
N LEU A 262 -11.19 18.81 17.29
CA LEU A 262 -12.29 19.49 16.62
C LEU A 262 -12.79 18.67 15.42
N VAL A 263 -14.00 18.09 15.55
CA VAL A 263 -14.64 17.35 14.44
C VAL A 263 -15.70 18.23 13.80
N ILE A 264 -15.34 18.86 12.69
CA ILE A 264 -16.27 19.70 11.91
C ILE A 264 -17.06 18.85 10.93
N SER A 265 -16.47 17.80 10.40
CA SER A 265 -17.09 16.96 9.40
C SER A 265 -16.57 15.54 9.49
N ASP A 266 -17.29 14.63 8.85
CA ASP A 266 -16.89 13.25 8.62
C ASP A 266 -17.07 12.94 7.12
N MET A 267 -16.18 12.12 6.55
CA MET A 267 -16.25 11.66 5.17
C MET A 267 -15.97 10.16 5.11
N VAL A 268 -16.90 9.36 4.58
CA VAL A 268 -16.71 7.91 4.43
C VAL A 268 -17.17 7.43 3.07
N PRO A 269 -16.39 6.56 2.39
CA PRO A 269 -16.82 5.89 1.18
C PRO A 269 -17.98 4.94 1.48
N SER A 270 -19.03 5.06 0.69
CA SER A 270 -20.26 4.27 0.72
C SER A 270 -20.36 3.24 -0.40
N ALA A 271 -19.32 3.17 -1.24
CA ALA A 271 -19.19 2.26 -2.38
C ALA A 271 -17.73 1.86 -2.59
N ASP A 272 -17.52 0.89 -3.49
CA ASP A 272 -16.21 0.36 -3.84
C ASP A 272 -15.24 1.48 -4.23
N VAL A 273 -14.07 1.51 -3.57
CA VAL A 273 -13.01 2.50 -3.81
C VAL A 273 -12.05 2.04 -4.92
N TYR A 274 -12.18 0.82 -5.41
CA TYR A 274 -11.44 0.31 -6.56
C TYR A 274 -12.42 -0.07 -7.67
N ALA A 275 -12.28 0.57 -8.84
CA ALA A 275 -13.19 0.34 -9.95
C ALA A 275 -12.45 0.13 -11.27
N GLN A 276 -12.95 -0.82 -12.06
CA GLN A 276 -12.61 -0.92 -13.46
C GLN A 276 -13.58 -0.09 -14.30
N SER A 277 -13.05 0.55 -15.35
CA SER A 277 -13.88 1.26 -16.31
C SER A 277 -13.41 1.07 -17.75
N VAL A 278 -14.25 1.53 -18.68
CA VAL A 278 -13.97 1.61 -20.11
C VAL A 278 -14.07 3.05 -20.59
N GLN A 279 -13.56 3.31 -21.79
CA GLN A 279 -13.56 4.63 -22.40
C GLN A 279 -14.95 5.29 -22.33
N GLN A 280 -15.00 6.52 -21.79
CA GLN A 280 -16.21 7.34 -21.60
C GLN A 280 -17.26 6.79 -20.62
N ALA A 281 -16.99 5.70 -19.89
CA ALA A 281 -17.87 5.25 -18.81
C ALA A 281 -17.41 5.86 -17.47
N PRO A 282 -18.27 6.63 -16.78
CA PRO A 282 -17.93 7.13 -15.45
C PRO A 282 -17.76 5.97 -14.45
N ALA A 283 -16.71 6.02 -13.64
CA ALA A 283 -16.48 5.11 -12.52
C ALA A 283 -15.90 5.86 -11.34
N GLY A 284 -16.32 5.52 -10.13
CA GLY A 284 -15.83 6.13 -8.90
C GLY A 284 -16.67 5.71 -7.72
N SER A 285 -16.60 6.49 -6.64
CA SER A 285 -17.26 6.16 -5.38
C SER A 285 -18.22 7.26 -4.92
N ALA A 286 -19.06 6.93 -3.95
CA ALA A 286 -19.92 7.87 -3.26
C ALA A 286 -19.44 8.03 -1.83
N PHE A 287 -19.42 9.26 -1.33
CA PHE A 287 -18.95 9.62 -0.01
C PHE A 287 -20.08 10.30 0.75
N SER A 288 -20.16 10.04 2.05
CA SER A 288 -21.09 10.74 2.94
C SER A 288 -20.36 11.86 3.65
N VAL A 289 -20.82 13.10 3.50
CA VAL A 289 -20.26 14.29 4.17
C VAL A 289 -21.29 14.82 5.16
N ILE A 290 -20.90 14.95 6.43
CA ILE A 290 -21.78 15.47 7.50
C ILE A 290 -21.19 16.75 8.08
N ASN A 291 -22.03 17.74 8.39
CA ASN A 291 -21.60 18.92 9.15
C ASN A 291 -21.89 18.74 10.65
N TYR A 292 -20.83 18.72 11.48
CA TYR A 292 -20.88 18.62 12.94
C TYR A 292 -20.42 19.91 13.66
N SER A 293 -20.33 21.03 12.94
CA SER A 293 -19.88 22.31 13.50
C SER A 293 -20.85 22.96 14.51
N GLY A 294 -22.09 22.47 14.64
CA GLY A 294 -23.13 23.08 15.48
C GLY A 294 -23.81 24.29 14.84
N VAL A 295 -23.40 24.67 13.62
CA VAL A 295 -23.93 25.80 12.83
C VAL A 295 -23.96 25.47 11.34
N ASP A 296 -24.66 26.28 10.55
CA ASP A 296 -24.49 26.22 9.09
C ASP A 296 -23.06 26.65 8.73
N GLN A 297 -22.36 25.85 7.93
CA GLN A 297 -20.95 26.07 7.62
C GLN A 297 -20.63 25.84 6.15
N ASP A 298 -19.72 26.65 5.62
CA ASP A 298 -19.18 26.47 4.28
C ASP A 298 -18.02 25.45 4.31
N PHE A 299 -18.09 24.48 3.40
CA PHE A 299 -17.02 23.52 3.13
C PHE A 299 -16.49 23.71 1.71
N GLU A 300 -15.18 23.75 1.56
CA GLU A 300 -14.50 23.60 0.28
C GLU A 300 -14.29 22.11 0.03
N ILE A 301 -14.93 21.63 -1.03
CA ILE A 301 -14.78 20.27 -1.52
C ILE A 301 -13.89 20.30 -2.75
N THR A 302 -12.83 19.50 -2.76
CA THR A 302 -11.94 19.37 -3.91
C THR A 302 -11.87 17.91 -4.39
N LEU A 303 -11.70 17.74 -5.69
CA LEU A 303 -11.44 16.47 -6.36
C LEU A 303 -10.18 16.66 -7.20
N SER A 304 -9.10 16.02 -6.77
CA SER A 304 -7.82 15.98 -7.47
C SER A 304 -7.50 14.58 -7.94
N SER A 305 -6.54 14.45 -8.86
CA SER A 305 -6.10 13.16 -9.38
C SER A 305 -4.58 13.06 -9.39
N MET A 306 -4.07 11.86 -9.13
CA MET A 306 -2.69 11.44 -9.34
C MET A 306 -2.64 10.41 -10.46
N ASP A 307 -1.65 10.52 -11.33
CA ASP A 307 -1.38 9.62 -12.47
C ASP A 307 -2.51 9.47 -13.53
N ALA A 308 -3.58 10.26 -13.44
CA ALA A 308 -4.61 10.32 -14.48
C ALA A 308 -4.03 10.72 -15.84
N PRO A 309 -4.24 9.94 -16.91
CA PRO A 309 -3.89 10.36 -18.26
C PRO A 309 -4.54 11.70 -18.63
N ALA A 310 -3.84 12.50 -19.43
CA ALA A 310 -4.23 13.89 -19.71
C ALA A 310 -5.57 14.05 -20.46
N ASP A 311 -6.07 12.97 -21.06
CA ASP A 311 -7.36 12.88 -21.75
C ASP A 311 -8.49 12.31 -20.88
N TRP A 312 -8.21 11.96 -19.62
CA TRP A 312 -9.23 11.64 -18.63
C TRP A 312 -9.78 12.93 -18.03
N SER A 313 -11.02 12.87 -17.54
CA SER A 313 -11.65 13.96 -16.80
C SER A 313 -12.30 13.41 -15.54
N SER A 314 -12.55 14.27 -14.56
CA SER A 314 -13.26 13.90 -13.34
C SER A 314 -14.26 14.97 -12.92
N GLU A 315 -15.30 14.53 -12.24
CA GLU A 315 -16.35 15.40 -11.72
C GLU A 315 -16.90 14.82 -10.41
N PHE A 316 -17.46 15.68 -9.57
CA PHE A 316 -18.26 15.25 -8.43
C PHE A 316 -19.64 15.91 -8.43
N THR A 317 -20.63 15.19 -7.93
CA THR A 317 -22.01 15.66 -7.80
C THR A 317 -22.43 15.64 -6.34
N ILE A 318 -22.95 16.76 -5.84
CA ILE A 318 -23.46 16.93 -4.49
C ILE A 318 -24.61 17.95 -4.52
N LEU A 319 -25.65 17.73 -3.70
CA LEU A 319 -26.89 18.54 -3.72
C LEU A 319 -27.52 18.65 -5.13
N GLY A 320 -27.32 17.63 -5.99
CA GLY A 320 -27.82 17.61 -7.36
C GLY A 320 -27.08 18.52 -8.35
N ASN A 321 -25.97 19.13 -7.96
CA ASN A 321 -25.11 19.95 -8.82
C ASN A 321 -23.79 19.23 -9.09
N THR A 322 -23.29 19.34 -10.32
CA THR A 322 -22.04 18.71 -10.76
C THR A 322 -20.94 19.76 -10.90
N TYR A 323 -19.75 19.43 -10.40
CA TYR A 323 -18.58 20.28 -10.34
C TYR A 323 -17.35 19.56 -10.88
N ALA A 324 -16.42 20.32 -11.45
CA ALA A 324 -15.10 19.85 -11.83
C ALA A 324 -14.06 20.56 -10.96
N GLY A 325 -13.13 19.81 -10.38
CA GLY A 325 -12.06 20.35 -9.54
C GLY A 325 -12.50 20.71 -8.13
N SER A 326 -13.23 21.82 -7.93
CA SER A 326 -13.66 22.22 -6.58
C SER A 326 -14.99 22.97 -6.53
N ALA A 327 -15.61 22.99 -5.35
CA ALA A 327 -16.79 23.78 -5.04
C ALA A 327 -16.82 24.16 -3.56
N THR A 328 -17.34 25.35 -3.25
CA THR A 328 -17.69 25.74 -1.88
C THR A 328 -19.18 25.61 -1.67
N LEU A 329 -19.59 24.88 -0.63
CA LEU A 329 -20.99 24.57 -0.36
C LEU A 329 -21.32 24.81 1.11
N THR A 330 -22.45 25.45 1.36
CA THR A 330 -23.00 25.58 2.71
C THR A 330 -23.77 24.31 3.05
N LEU A 331 -23.35 23.62 4.12
CA LEU A 331 -24.08 22.51 4.71
C LEU A 331 -24.74 22.99 6.00
N ALA A 332 -26.02 22.67 6.21
CA ALA A 332 -26.68 23.00 7.46
C ALA A 332 -26.13 22.13 8.60
N ASP A 333 -26.22 22.60 9.85
CA ASP A 333 -25.81 21.80 11.01
C ASP A 333 -26.51 20.44 11.02
N ASN A 334 -25.76 19.37 11.28
CA ASN A 334 -26.19 17.97 11.25
C ASN A 334 -26.74 17.48 9.90
N ASP A 335 -26.54 18.22 8.81
CA ASP A 335 -26.97 17.81 7.48
C ASP A 335 -25.98 16.80 6.89
N LEU A 336 -26.50 15.62 6.52
CA LEU A 336 -25.76 14.55 5.85
C LEU A 336 -26.02 14.64 4.35
N GLN A 337 -24.97 14.87 3.56
CA GLN A 337 -25.02 14.93 2.12
C GLN A 337 -24.22 13.80 1.48
N THR A 338 -24.77 13.21 0.42
CA THR A 338 -24.01 12.26 -0.41
C THR A 338 -23.32 13.01 -1.54
N LEU A 339 -22.01 12.86 -1.61
CA LEU A 339 -21.15 13.29 -2.69
C LEU A 339 -20.84 12.08 -3.59
N SER A 340 -21.05 12.17 -4.89
CA SER A 340 -20.60 11.14 -5.84
C SER A 340 -19.46 11.69 -6.67
N ALA A 341 -18.26 11.12 -6.54
CA ALA A 341 -17.11 11.50 -7.34
C ALA A 341 -16.82 10.41 -8.37
N VAL A 342 -16.55 10.82 -9.61
CA VAL A 342 -16.29 9.91 -10.72
C VAL A 342 -15.11 10.37 -11.56
N ALA A 343 -14.35 9.40 -12.04
CA ALA A 343 -13.45 9.52 -13.16
C ALA A 343 -14.15 9.12 -14.45
N ILE A 344 -13.82 9.78 -15.54
CA ILE A 344 -14.33 9.50 -16.89
C ILE A 344 -13.11 9.22 -17.78
N PRO A 345 -12.78 7.95 -18.03
CA PRO A 345 -11.61 7.59 -18.82
C PRO A 345 -11.65 8.08 -20.27
N GLY A 346 -10.52 8.60 -20.72
CA GLY A 346 -10.20 8.87 -22.11
C GLY A 346 -9.75 7.61 -22.87
N PRO A 347 -9.35 7.73 -24.14
CA PRO A 347 -8.80 6.61 -24.92
C PRO A 347 -7.44 6.09 -24.42
N THR A 348 -6.66 6.89 -23.68
CA THR A 348 -5.37 6.44 -23.14
C THR A 348 -5.59 5.49 -21.98
N ALA A 349 -4.95 4.31 -22.05
CA ALA A 349 -4.95 3.34 -20.95
C ALA A 349 -4.23 3.92 -19.72
N GLY A 350 -4.68 3.53 -18.53
CA GLY A 350 -4.03 3.97 -17.31
C GLY A 350 -4.72 3.48 -16.05
N VAL A 351 -4.03 3.75 -14.94
CA VAL A 351 -4.52 3.62 -13.57
C VAL A 351 -4.38 5.01 -12.94
N ALA A 352 -5.39 5.46 -12.20
CA ALA A 352 -5.38 6.77 -11.57
C ALA A 352 -5.99 6.72 -10.18
N THR A 353 -5.41 7.48 -9.27
CA THR A 353 -5.96 7.73 -7.93
C THR A 353 -6.64 9.08 -7.92
N TYR A 354 -7.82 9.16 -7.32
CA TYR A 354 -8.59 10.38 -7.15
C TYR A 354 -8.80 10.63 -5.67
N THR A 355 -8.47 11.83 -5.22
CA THR A 355 -8.59 12.24 -3.83
C THR A 355 -9.72 13.25 -3.73
N VAL A 356 -10.71 12.95 -2.91
CA VAL A 356 -11.75 13.90 -2.49
C VAL A 356 -11.29 14.51 -1.17
N THR A 357 -11.26 15.84 -1.07
CA THR A 357 -11.03 16.52 0.20
C THR A 357 -12.22 17.37 0.60
N VAL A 358 -12.45 17.48 1.91
CA VAL A 358 -13.45 18.36 2.51
C VAL A 358 -12.77 19.20 3.57
N ALA A 359 -12.69 20.52 3.33
CA ALA A 359 -12.06 21.47 4.22
C ALA A 359 -13.07 22.52 4.70
N ALA A 360 -13.03 22.82 5.99
CA ALA A 360 -13.83 23.88 6.59
C ALA A 360 -13.36 25.27 6.12
N VAL A 361 -14.25 26.07 5.52
CA VAL A 361 -13.90 27.44 5.08
C VAL A 361 -13.93 28.42 6.26
N ASN A 362 -14.89 28.24 7.16
CA ASN A 362 -15.08 29.15 8.29
C ASN A 362 -14.18 28.83 9.49
N ASP A 363 -13.53 27.66 9.48
CA ASP A 363 -12.60 27.22 10.50
C ASP A 363 -11.37 26.55 9.85
N PRO A 364 -10.41 27.36 9.36
CA PRO A 364 -9.28 26.86 8.57
C PRO A 364 -8.26 26.04 9.37
N ASN A 365 -8.41 25.96 10.70
CA ASN A 365 -7.56 25.12 11.56
C ASN A 365 -8.16 23.73 11.77
N ALA A 366 -9.38 23.48 11.28
CA ALA A 366 -9.98 22.16 11.31
C ALA A 366 -9.21 21.17 10.46
N PRO A 367 -9.16 19.89 10.85
CA PRO A 367 -8.61 18.83 10.00
C PRO A 367 -9.30 18.81 8.62
N VAL A 368 -8.48 18.66 7.57
CA VAL A 368 -8.98 18.42 6.22
C VAL A 368 -9.27 16.95 6.07
N LEU A 369 -10.51 16.58 5.80
CA LEU A 369 -10.86 15.19 5.51
C LEU A 369 -10.40 14.83 4.11
N SER A 370 -9.90 13.62 3.93
CA SER A 370 -9.40 13.13 2.66
C SER A 370 -9.75 11.65 2.48
N GLU A 371 -10.32 11.31 1.32
CA GLU A 371 -10.66 9.94 0.94
C GLU A 371 -10.28 9.72 -0.51
N GLU A 372 -9.95 8.47 -0.86
CA GLU A 372 -9.50 8.11 -2.19
C GLU A 372 -10.40 7.09 -2.89
N PHE A 373 -10.40 7.16 -4.22
CA PHE A 373 -10.85 6.06 -5.06
C PHE A 373 -9.92 5.91 -6.26
N HIS A 374 -9.84 4.69 -6.79
CA HIS A 374 -8.87 4.29 -7.81
C HIS A 374 -9.59 3.71 -9.01
N VAL A 375 -9.16 4.12 -10.20
CA VAL A 375 -9.77 3.68 -11.46
C VAL A 375 -8.72 3.15 -12.41
N ILE A 376 -8.94 1.93 -12.91
CA ILE A 376 -8.18 1.31 -13.99
C ILE A 376 -9.03 1.24 -15.27
N SER A 377 -8.44 1.64 -16.40
CA SER A 377 -9.14 1.58 -17.69
C SER A 377 -8.18 1.32 -18.86
N GLY A 378 -8.59 0.41 -19.76
CA GLY A 378 -7.87 0.13 -21.00
C GLY A 378 -6.51 -0.58 -20.86
N VAL A 379 -6.16 -1.02 -19.65
CA VAL A 379 -4.86 -1.63 -19.34
C VAL A 379 -4.89 -3.13 -19.67
N SER A 380 -3.99 -3.57 -20.56
CA SER A 380 -3.66 -4.98 -20.83
C SER A 380 -2.36 -5.42 -20.15
N ASP A 381 -1.45 -4.49 -19.88
CA ASP A 381 -0.12 -4.76 -19.33
C ASP A 381 0.09 -3.87 -18.11
N LEU A 382 0.05 -4.49 -16.92
CA LEU A 382 0.09 -3.76 -15.67
C LEU A 382 1.43 -3.97 -14.98
N ILE A 383 2.14 -2.88 -14.75
CA ILE A 383 3.32 -2.85 -13.88
C ILE A 383 2.84 -2.77 -12.43
N VAL A 384 3.30 -3.69 -11.59
CA VAL A 384 3.00 -3.72 -10.16
C VAL A 384 4.31 -3.47 -9.41
N THR A 385 4.39 -2.33 -8.74
CA THR A 385 5.61 -1.88 -8.07
C THR A 385 5.50 -2.10 -6.56
N ASN A 386 6.45 -2.83 -5.98
CA ASN A 386 6.56 -2.99 -4.54
C ASN A 386 7.04 -1.69 -3.86
N PRO A 387 6.75 -1.49 -2.56
CA PRO A 387 7.30 -0.36 -1.81
C PRO A 387 8.81 -0.27 -1.93
N GLU A 388 9.35 0.94 -2.07
CA GLU A 388 10.77 1.26 -2.27
C GLU A 388 11.33 0.92 -3.67
N ALA A 389 10.57 0.22 -4.52
CA ALA A 389 10.96 -0.08 -5.89
C ALA A 389 10.52 1.00 -6.90
N GLU A 390 9.78 2.02 -6.48
CA GLU A 390 9.28 3.13 -7.31
C GLU A 390 10.39 3.87 -8.09
N PRO A 391 11.59 4.10 -7.54
CA PRO A 391 12.70 4.71 -8.30
C PRO A 391 13.11 3.91 -9.55
N HIS A 392 12.78 2.62 -9.62
CA HIS A 392 13.15 1.69 -10.69
C HIS A 392 12.01 1.41 -11.68
N GLU A 393 10.78 1.80 -11.35
CA GLU A 393 9.61 1.67 -12.21
C GLU A 393 9.77 2.24 -13.64
N PRO A 394 10.48 3.38 -13.87
CA PRO A 394 10.68 3.91 -15.22
C PRO A 394 11.31 2.92 -16.20
N ILE A 395 12.13 1.96 -15.72
CA ILE A 395 12.76 0.94 -16.57
C ILE A 395 11.69 0.06 -17.25
N TYR A 396 10.64 -0.31 -16.50
CA TYR A 396 9.53 -1.12 -17.00
C TYR A 396 8.64 -0.32 -17.94
N VAL A 397 8.33 0.93 -17.59
CA VAL A 397 7.52 1.82 -18.44
C VAL A 397 8.21 2.04 -19.78
N ASP A 398 9.50 2.38 -19.78
CA ASP A 398 10.27 2.64 -20.99
C ASP A 398 10.41 1.39 -21.88
N ALA A 399 10.60 0.21 -21.27
CA ALA A 399 10.66 -1.05 -22.02
C ALA A 399 9.33 -1.39 -22.69
N LEU A 400 8.19 -1.23 -22.00
CA LEU A 400 6.87 -1.44 -22.60
C LEU A 400 6.53 -0.39 -23.67
N VAL A 401 7.02 0.84 -23.52
CA VAL A 401 6.95 1.87 -24.58
C VAL A 401 7.74 1.40 -25.81
N ALA A 402 8.96 0.89 -25.61
CA ALA A 402 9.82 0.40 -26.69
C ALA A 402 9.18 -0.80 -27.43
N ALA A 403 8.53 -1.70 -26.68
CA ALA A 403 7.74 -2.82 -27.23
C ALA A 403 6.46 -2.38 -27.97
N GLY A 404 6.12 -1.08 -27.94
CA GLY A 404 4.92 -0.54 -28.59
C GLY A 404 3.61 -0.84 -27.85
N GLN A 405 3.67 -1.20 -26.56
CA GLN A 405 2.49 -1.53 -25.78
C GLN A 405 1.73 -0.26 -25.36
N ALA A 406 0.64 0.03 -26.07
CA ALA A 406 -0.23 1.18 -25.79
C ALA A 406 -1.19 0.96 -24.60
N GLY A 407 -1.55 -0.29 -24.29
CA GLY A 407 -2.40 -0.70 -23.17
C GLY A 407 -1.65 -0.86 -21.85
N ARG A 408 -0.56 -0.13 -21.64
CA ARG A 408 0.24 -0.22 -20.41
C ARG A 408 -0.34 0.65 -19.30
N GLY A 409 -0.31 0.14 -18.08
CA GLY A 409 -0.63 0.86 -16.85
C GLY A 409 0.39 0.54 -15.77
N LYS A 410 0.40 1.31 -14.69
CA LYS A 410 1.25 1.07 -13.54
C LYS A 410 0.47 1.29 -12.24
N THR A 411 0.84 0.57 -11.20
CA THR A 411 0.19 0.68 -9.89
C THR A 411 1.13 0.21 -8.79
N THR A 412 0.83 0.58 -7.54
CA THR A 412 1.53 0.04 -6.37
C THR A 412 1.01 -1.36 -6.05
N ARG A 413 1.80 -2.14 -5.29
CA ARG A 413 1.36 -3.44 -4.75
C ARG A 413 0.02 -3.35 -4.01
N ASN A 414 -0.15 -2.32 -3.17
CA ASN A 414 -1.37 -2.17 -2.37
C ASN A 414 -2.60 -1.92 -3.24
N HIS A 415 -2.51 -1.04 -4.24
CA HIS A 415 -3.63 -0.80 -5.14
C HIS A 415 -3.88 -1.99 -6.08
N PHE A 416 -2.84 -2.74 -6.49
CA PHE A 416 -3.02 -3.99 -7.23
C PHE A 416 -3.87 -5.00 -6.44
N ILE A 417 -3.55 -5.21 -5.15
CA ILE A 417 -4.35 -6.05 -4.26
C ILE A 417 -5.79 -5.52 -4.18
N GLY A 418 -5.96 -4.21 -3.95
CA GLY A 418 -7.27 -3.57 -3.88
C GLY A 418 -8.11 -3.77 -5.15
N PHE A 419 -7.53 -3.60 -6.34
CA PHE A 419 -8.22 -3.90 -7.61
C PHE A 419 -8.57 -5.38 -7.74
N GLY A 420 -7.69 -6.30 -7.33
CA GLY A 420 -7.95 -7.73 -7.35
C GLY A 420 -9.12 -8.15 -6.45
N GLU A 421 -9.13 -7.68 -5.20
CA GLU A 421 -10.19 -7.95 -4.22
C GLU A 421 -11.57 -7.42 -4.68
N HIS A 422 -11.58 -6.36 -5.49
CA HIS A 422 -12.79 -5.77 -6.08
C HIS A 422 -13.12 -6.30 -7.49
N ASN A 423 -12.42 -7.34 -7.97
CA ASN A 423 -12.60 -7.91 -9.33
C ASN A 423 -12.48 -6.85 -10.44
N ALA A 424 -11.55 -5.91 -10.29
CA ALA A 424 -11.38 -4.76 -11.16
C ALA A 424 -10.16 -4.88 -12.09
N LEU A 425 -9.66 -6.10 -12.31
CA LEU A 425 -8.49 -6.37 -13.17
C LEU A 425 -8.87 -7.03 -14.51
N ASP A 426 -10.16 -7.09 -14.89
CA ASP A 426 -10.55 -7.76 -16.14
C ASP A 426 -9.82 -7.14 -17.34
N GLY A 427 -9.33 -7.98 -18.26
CA GLY A 427 -8.64 -7.50 -19.45
C GLY A 427 -7.18 -7.11 -19.23
N VAL A 428 -6.68 -7.09 -17.99
CA VAL A 428 -5.23 -7.18 -17.74
C VAL A 428 -4.79 -8.58 -18.14
N LEU A 429 -3.84 -8.66 -19.08
CA LEU A 429 -3.34 -9.92 -19.65
C LEU A 429 -1.97 -10.28 -19.06
N ASN A 430 -1.12 -9.27 -18.85
CA ASN A 430 0.26 -9.48 -18.42
C ASN A 430 0.57 -8.60 -17.21
N LEU A 431 1.20 -9.19 -16.20
CA LEU A 431 1.72 -8.49 -15.02
C LEU A 431 3.24 -8.40 -15.09
N TYR A 432 3.78 -7.25 -14.70
CA TYR A 432 5.22 -7.01 -14.58
C TYR A 432 5.50 -6.52 -13.16
N CYS A 433 5.88 -7.45 -12.28
CA CYS A 433 6.14 -7.20 -10.87
C CYS A 433 7.58 -6.72 -10.67
N ASN A 434 7.70 -5.43 -10.36
CA ASN A 434 8.94 -4.79 -9.95
C ASN A 434 9.11 -4.96 -8.43
N VAL A 435 9.82 -6.02 -8.03
CA VAL A 435 10.09 -6.31 -6.61
C VAL A 435 11.37 -5.62 -6.14
N SER A 436 12.36 -5.47 -7.03
CA SER A 436 13.64 -4.84 -6.72
C SER A 436 14.32 -5.45 -5.48
N TRP A 437 14.48 -4.73 -4.38
CA TRP A 437 14.97 -5.26 -3.09
C TRP A 437 14.01 -4.89 -1.94
N THR A 438 12.78 -5.40 -2.01
CA THR A 438 11.72 -5.12 -1.03
C THR A 438 11.37 -6.34 -0.19
N PHE A 439 11.09 -6.13 1.11
CA PHE A 439 10.65 -7.16 2.04
C PHE A 439 9.36 -6.75 2.78
N PRO A 440 8.36 -7.63 2.93
CA PRO A 440 8.23 -8.92 2.23
C PRO A 440 8.16 -8.71 0.71
N ALA A 441 8.81 -9.60 -0.05
CA ALA A 441 8.81 -9.59 -1.51
C ALA A 441 7.42 -9.94 -2.06
N LEU A 442 6.79 -10.95 -1.44
CA LEU A 442 5.43 -11.40 -1.70
C LEU A 442 4.62 -11.40 -0.40
N THR A 443 3.35 -11.03 -0.48
CA THR A 443 2.41 -11.11 0.65
C THR A 443 1.26 -12.06 0.30
N ASP A 444 0.60 -12.64 1.31
CA ASP A 444 -0.54 -13.55 1.08
C ASP A 444 -1.65 -12.92 0.21
N PRO A 445 -2.07 -11.65 0.42
CA PRO A 445 -3.09 -11.02 -0.44
C PRO A 445 -2.59 -10.80 -1.87
N MET A 446 -1.31 -10.44 -2.05
CA MET A 446 -0.74 -10.30 -3.40
C MET A 446 -0.71 -11.64 -4.13
N VAL A 447 -0.29 -12.71 -3.45
CA VAL A 447 -0.25 -14.06 -4.01
C VAL A 447 -1.63 -14.54 -4.40
N ALA A 448 -2.67 -14.25 -3.61
CA ALA A 448 -4.05 -14.61 -3.97
C ALA A 448 -4.45 -14.00 -5.33
N VAL A 449 -4.19 -12.71 -5.54
CA VAL A 449 -4.51 -12.04 -6.81
C VAL A 449 -3.63 -12.56 -7.96
N LEU A 450 -2.35 -12.85 -7.72
CA LEU A 450 -1.45 -13.43 -8.73
C LEU A 450 -1.88 -14.83 -9.15
N GLN A 451 -2.28 -15.68 -8.21
CA GLN A 451 -2.79 -17.03 -8.49
C GLN A 451 -4.04 -16.97 -9.35
N ASP A 452 -5.01 -16.14 -8.95
CA ASP A 452 -6.24 -15.95 -9.72
C ASP A 452 -5.95 -15.44 -11.14
N HIS A 453 -4.99 -14.52 -11.30
CA HIS A 453 -4.58 -14.02 -12.63
C HIS A 453 -3.98 -15.13 -13.51
N LEU A 454 -3.03 -15.90 -12.97
CA LEU A 454 -2.35 -16.98 -13.69
C LEU A 454 -3.29 -18.14 -14.02
N ASP A 455 -4.19 -18.52 -13.10
CA ASP A 455 -5.19 -19.57 -13.32
C ASP A 455 -6.21 -19.18 -14.40
N ASN A 456 -6.50 -17.88 -14.54
CA ASN A 456 -7.36 -17.34 -15.61
C ASN A 456 -6.60 -17.09 -16.93
N GLY A 457 -5.33 -17.51 -17.02
CA GLY A 457 -4.52 -17.48 -18.23
C GLY A 457 -3.79 -16.17 -18.50
N GLY A 458 -3.69 -15.31 -17.49
CA GLY A 458 -2.79 -14.17 -17.51
C GLY A 458 -1.32 -14.60 -17.36
N ASN A 459 -0.39 -13.73 -17.75
CA ASN A 459 1.05 -13.99 -17.66
C ASN A 459 1.72 -13.10 -16.60
N LEU A 460 2.90 -13.52 -16.11
CA LEU A 460 3.66 -12.82 -15.08
C LEU A 460 5.15 -12.73 -15.41
N MET A 461 5.70 -11.53 -15.39
CA MET A 461 7.14 -11.30 -15.25
C MET A 461 7.39 -10.76 -13.83
N ILE A 462 8.36 -11.34 -13.11
CA ILE A 462 8.73 -10.90 -11.76
C ILE A 462 10.25 -10.80 -11.64
N ALA A 463 10.73 -9.68 -11.10
CA ALA A 463 12.17 -9.46 -10.97
C ALA A 463 12.57 -8.65 -9.74
N GLY A 464 13.71 -9.03 -9.17
CA GLY A 464 14.31 -8.48 -7.97
C GLY A 464 15.37 -9.42 -7.41
N GLN A 465 16.14 -8.97 -6.43
CA GLN A 465 17.03 -9.83 -5.66
C GLN A 465 16.36 -10.28 -4.36
N ASP A 466 16.79 -11.40 -3.78
CA ASP A 466 16.28 -12.01 -2.54
C ASP A 466 14.78 -12.41 -2.53
N ILE A 467 14.12 -12.53 -3.68
CA ILE A 467 12.73 -13.01 -3.73
C ILE A 467 12.63 -14.44 -3.21
N GLY A 468 13.48 -15.34 -3.74
CA GLY A 468 13.54 -16.74 -3.34
C GLY A 468 14.15 -16.95 -1.96
N TRP A 469 15.11 -16.13 -1.53
CA TRP A 469 15.54 -16.12 -0.12
C TRP A 469 14.38 -15.78 0.81
N ASP A 470 13.61 -14.75 0.47
CA ASP A 470 12.47 -14.31 1.26
C ASP A 470 11.37 -15.40 1.31
N GLN A 471 11.24 -16.22 0.27
CA GLN A 471 10.32 -17.37 0.19
C GLN A 471 10.96 -18.72 0.57
N SER A 472 12.12 -18.73 1.25
CA SER A 472 12.87 -19.96 1.52
C SER A 472 12.50 -20.68 2.83
N GLY A 473 11.70 -20.04 3.69
CA GLY A 473 11.46 -20.49 5.07
C GLY A 473 12.70 -20.39 5.98
N ALA A 474 13.73 -19.64 5.57
CA ALA A 474 14.92 -19.38 6.36
C ALA A 474 14.61 -18.55 7.62
N ALA A 475 15.50 -18.61 8.61
CA ALA A 475 15.38 -17.76 9.78
C ALA A 475 15.53 -16.29 9.37
N SER A 476 14.51 -15.48 9.64
CA SER A 476 14.39 -14.04 9.27
C SER A 476 13.94 -13.76 7.83
N SER A 477 13.53 -14.77 7.06
CA SER A 477 12.77 -14.54 5.82
C SER A 477 11.30 -14.24 6.17
N ASN A 478 10.56 -13.60 5.26
CA ASN A 478 9.15 -13.25 5.47
C ASN A 478 8.16 -14.27 4.89
N GLY A 479 8.65 -15.31 4.22
CA GLY A 479 7.85 -16.36 3.60
C GLY A 479 6.83 -16.98 4.57
N THR A 480 5.58 -16.98 4.13
CA THR A 480 4.47 -17.75 4.71
C THR A 480 4.30 -19.06 3.93
N PRO A 481 3.58 -20.06 4.49
CA PRO A 481 3.26 -21.27 3.74
C PRO A 481 2.53 -21.03 2.41
N ILE A 482 1.81 -19.91 2.26
CA ILE A 482 1.09 -19.55 1.03
C ILE A 482 2.10 -19.03 -0.01
N THR A 483 2.96 -18.10 0.39
CA THR A 483 3.98 -17.51 -0.50
C THR A 483 5.07 -18.51 -0.89
N GLU A 484 5.49 -19.39 0.03
CA GLU A 484 6.41 -20.51 -0.24
C GLU A 484 5.82 -21.47 -1.28
N ALA A 485 4.53 -21.84 -1.12
CA ALA A 485 3.84 -22.69 -2.08
C ALA A 485 3.70 -22.01 -3.45
N PHE A 486 3.41 -20.72 -3.52
CA PHE A 486 3.37 -19.99 -4.79
C PHE A 486 4.72 -20.00 -5.51
N TYR A 487 5.82 -19.82 -4.76
CA TYR A 487 7.18 -19.86 -5.32
C TYR A 487 7.52 -21.23 -5.92
N GLU A 488 7.13 -22.33 -5.27
CA GLU A 488 7.37 -23.68 -5.79
C GLU A 488 6.38 -24.09 -6.90
N ASP A 489 5.09 -23.83 -6.72
CA ASP A 489 4.01 -24.38 -7.56
C ASP A 489 3.65 -23.51 -8.76
N TYR A 490 3.78 -22.18 -8.66
CA TYR A 490 3.46 -21.24 -9.75
C TYR A 490 4.71 -20.64 -10.39
N MET A 491 5.69 -20.22 -9.58
CA MET A 491 6.96 -19.72 -10.13
C MET A 491 7.87 -20.87 -10.59
N HIS A 492 7.59 -22.11 -10.17
CA HIS A 492 8.36 -23.29 -10.53
C HIS A 492 9.86 -23.15 -10.21
N ALA A 493 10.16 -22.61 -9.03
CA ALA A 493 11.51 -22.33 -8.57
C ALA A 493 11.82 -23.04 -7.25
N THR A 494 13.06 -23.49 -7.09
CA THR A 494 13.63 -23.86 -5.79
C THR A 494 14.75 -22.87 -5.47
N TYR A 495 14.74 -22.27 -4.29
CA TYR A 495 15.82 -21.43 -3.81
C TYR A 495 17.07 -22.29 -3.52
N VAL A 496 18.24 -21.85 -3.99
CA VAL A 496 19.51 -22.58 -3.84
C VAL A 496 20.47 -21.81 -2.93
N ALA A 497 20.70 -20.53 -3.21
CA ALA A 497 21.59 -19.69 -2.42
C ALA A 497 21.31 -18.20 -2.62
N ASP A 498 21.61 -17.43 -1.59
CA ASP A 498 21.43 -15.97 -1.47
C ASP A 498 22.25 -15.18 -2.50
N GLY A 499 23.26 -15.82 -3.09
CA GLY A 499 24.24 -15.13 -3.91
C GLY A 499 25.09 -14.15 -3.10
N SER A 500 25.79 -13.27 -3.81
CA SER A 500 26.59 -12.17 -3.27
C SER A 500 27.14 -11.34 -4.43
N THR A 501 27.91 -10.30 -4.14
CA THR A 501 28.75 -9.59 -5.13
C THR A 501 29.71 -10.47 -5.94
N ALA A 502 29.92 -11.75 -5.56
CA ALA A 502 30.66 -12.70 -6.38
C ALA A 502 29.90 -13.13 -7.64
N ASN A 503 28.57 -13.04 -7.65
CA ASN A 503 27.72 -13.17 -8.83
C ASN A 503 27.69 -11.78 -9.50
N SER A 504 28.61 -11.56 -10.45
CA SER A 504 28.95 -10.22 -10.94
C SER A 504 28.51 -9.96 -12.38
N SER A 505 27.98 -10.98 -13.08
CA SER A 505 27.42 -10.86 -14.41
C SER A 505 26.23 -11.79 -14.61
N VAL A 506 25.27 -11.34 -15.41
CA VAL A 506 24.21 -12.14 -16.01
C VAL A 506 24.69 -12.60 -17.39
N ASP A 507 24.72 -13.92 -17.59
CA ASP A 507 25.11 -14.55 -18.85
C ASP A 507 23.92 -15.37 -19.39
N PHE A 508 23.20 -14.79 -20.36
CA PHE A 508 22.04 -15.42 -20.98
C PHE A 508 22.44 -16.68 -21.76
N LEU A 509 21.56 -17.68 -21.75
CA LEU A 509 21.84 -18.96 -22.38
C LEU A 509 21.58 -18.86 -23.90
N ASP A 510 22.63 -18.93 -24.72
CA ASP A 510 22.53 -18.87 -26.19
C ASP A 510 21.50 -19.84 -26.81
N ASN A 511 21.20 -20.95 -26.12
CA ASN A 511 20.25 -21.97 -26.57
C ASN A 511 18.83 -21.77 -26.02
N ASP A 512 18.57 -20.73 -25.23
CA ASP A 512 17.21 -20.39 -24.85
C ASP A 512 16.49 -19.71 -26.02
N ALA A 513 15.28 -20.19 -26.32
CA ALA A 513 14.51 -19.74 -27.47
C ALA A 513 13.99 -18.30 -27.37
N VAL A 514 13.91 -17.75 -26.14
CA VAL A 514 13.36 -16.41 -25.89
C VAL A 514 14.46 -15.40 -25.63
N PHE A 515 15.34 -15.71 -24.68
CA PHE A 515 16.35 -14.79 -24.16
C PHE A 515 17.76 -15.06 -24.68
N GLY A 516 17.98 -16.10 -25.50
CA GLY A 516 19.33 -16.45 -25.99
C GLY A 516 19.99 -15.43 -26.92
N THR A 517 19.28 -14.37 -27.30
CA THR A 517 19.85 -13.24 -28.06
C THR A 517 20.24 -12.05 -27.20
N VAL A 518 19.89 -12.05 -25.91
CA VAL A 518 20.19 -10.95 -24.99
C VAL A 518 21.69 -10.96 -24.68
N PRO A 519 22.39 -9.82 -24.83
CA PRO A 519 23.80 -9.72 -24.45
C PRO A 519 24.02 -9.94 -22.95
N ASN A 520 25.20 -10.45 -22.59
CA ASN A 520 25.61 -10.54 -21.19
C ASN A 520 25.83 -9.14 -20.60
N SER A 521 25.53 -8.97 -19.31
CA SER A 521 25.67 -7.71 -18.60
C SER A 521 26.35 -7.92 -17.25
N GLY A 522 27.17 -6.97 -16.82
CA GLY A 522 27.61 -6.90 -15.42
C GLY A 522 26.47 -6.52 -14.48
N ILE A 523 26.61 -6.87 -13.20
CA ILE A 523 25.67 -6.53 -12.13
C ILE A 523 26.28 -5.39 -11.29
N ASN A 524 25.59 -4.26 -11.25
CA ASN A 524 25.91 -3.10 -10.42
C ASN A 524 25.32 -3.25 -9.01
N SER A 525 26.04 -2.74 -8.01
CA SER A 525 25.54 -2.63 -6.64
C SER A 525 24.73 -1.34 -6.48
N VAL A 526 23.43 -1.41 -6.75
CA VAL A 526 22.51 -0.25 -6.63
C VAL A 526 22.07 0.01 -5.18
N PHE A 527 22.11 -1.02 -4.32
CA PHE A 527 21.75 -0.94 -2.89
C PHE A 527 22.99 -0.84 -1.97
N GLY A 528 23.97 -0.03 -2.36
CA GLY A 528 25.21 0.15 -1.61
C GLY A 528 26.07 -1.12 -1.60
N SER A 529 26.38 -1.66 -0.41
CA SER A 529 27.14 -2.93 -0.29
C SER A 529 26.28 -4.18 -0.40
N ASN A 530 24.95 -4.02 -0.47
CA ASN A 530 23.99 -5.10 -0.42
C ASN A 530 23.66 -5.52 -1.86
N SER A 531 24.12 -6.70 -2.25
CA SER A 531 23.92 -7.25 -3.58
C SER A 531 23.87 -8.77 -3.47
N TYR A 532 22.67 -9.29 -3.69
CA TYR A 532 22.30 -10.68 -3.44
C TYR A 532 21.58 -11.29 -4.66
N PRO A 533 22.21 -11.26 -5.86
CA PRO A 533 21.64 -11.90 -7.03
C PRO A 533 21.58 -13.42 -6.80
N GLU A 534 20.38 -13.88 -6.50
CA GLU A 534 20.12 -15.17 -5.89
C GLU A 534 20.18 -16.30 -6.91
N GLU A 535 20.60 -17.47 -6.44
CA GLU A 535 20.73 -18.69 -7.20
C GLU A 535 19.49 -19.56 -6.99
N ILE A 536 18.91 -20.01 -8.09
CA ILE A 536 17.67 -20.78 -8.13
C ILE A 536 17.86 -22.08 -8.92
N SER A 537 16.93 -23.02 -8.77
CA SER A 537 16.84 -24.22 -9.60
C SER A 537 15.44 -24.33 -10.20
N PRO A 538 15.30 -24.48 -11.53
CA PRO A 538 14.00 -24.68 -12.17
C PRO A 538 13.34 -26.00 -11.74
N ILE A 539 12.02 -25.96 -11.51
CA ILE A 539 11.14 -27.11 -11.35
C ILE A 539 10.40 -27.31 -12.67
N ALA A 540 10.35 -28.52 -13.24
CA ALA A 540 9.65 -28.74 -14.50
C ALA A 540 8.18 -28.24 -14.42
N PRO A 541 7.67 -27.50 -15.42
CA PRO A 541 8.20 -27.34 -16.78
C PRO A 541 9.13 -26.13 -16.98
N ALA A 542 9.62 -25.49 -15.91
CA ALA A 542 10.50 -24.33 -16.02
C ALA A 542 11.84 -24.65 -16.69
N GLU A 543 12.33 -23.70 -17.48
CA GLU A 543 13.63 -23.75 -18.17
C GLU A 543 14.49 -22.57 -17.72
N ALA A 544 15.78 -22.81 -17.48
CA ALA A 544 16.73 -21.74 -17.15
C ALA A 544 16.94 -20.81 -18.35
N ILE A 545 17.06 -19.51 -18.10
CA ILE A 545 17.26 -18.49 -19.16
C ILE A 545 18.62 -17.78 -19.07
N PHE A 546 19.23 -17.73 -17.88
CA PHE A 546 20.59 -17.21 -17.70
C PHE A 546 21.27 -17.83 -16.47
N ASN A 547 22.58 -17.67 -16.39
CA ASN A 547 23.37 -18.02 -15.22
C ASN A 547 24.32 -16.88 -14.82
N TYR A 548 24.89 -16.97 -13.61
CA TYR A 548 25.87 -16.00 -13.14
C TYR A 548 27.30 -16.39 -13.52
N ASN A 549 28.05 -15.44 -14.06
CA ASN A 549 29.46 -15.56 -14.43
C ASN A 549 29.78 -16.74 -15.38
N GLY A 550 28.85 -17.12 -16.27
CA GLY A 550 29.00 -18.26 -17.16
C GLY A 550 28.99 -19.63 -16.46
N ASN A 551 28.60 -19.71 -15.18
CA ASN A 551 28.56 -20.95 -14.43
C ASN A 551 27.17 -21.60 -14.47
N ALA A 552 27.04 -22.70 -15.22
CA ALA A 552 25.79 -23.44 -15.39
C ALA A 552 25.12 -23.95 -14.09
N ASN A 553 25.83 -23.97 -12.95
CA ASN A 553 25.24 -24.34 -11.65
C ASN A 553 24.67 -23.15 -10.87
N LYS A 554 24.86 -21.92 -11.34
CA LYS A 554 24.43 -20.68 -10.69
C LYS A 554 23.34 -20.04 -11.55
N ILE A 555 22.20 -20.70 -11.66
CA ILE A 555 21.07 -20.20 -12.45
C ILE A 555 20.46 -19.02 -11.68
N GLY A 556 20.23 -17.90 -12.36
CA GLY A 556 19.64 -16.71 -11.76
C GLY A 556 18.28 -16.35 -12.33
N GLY A 557 17.83 -17.04 -13.37
CA GLY A 557 16.51 -16.79 -13.95
C GLY A 557 15.97 -17.99 -14.70
N LEU A 558 14.65 -18.02 -14.81
CA LEU A 558 13.90 -19.06 -15.50
C LEU A 558 12.70 -18.50 -16.26
N ARG A 559 12.16 -19.31 -17.17
CA ARG A 559 10.83 -19.11 -17.76
C ARG A 559 9.99 -20.39 -17.62
N VAL A 560 8.69 -20.22 -17.47
CA VAL A 560 7.70 -21.29 -17.32
C VAL A 560 6.66 -21.14 -18.42
N GLN A 561 6.32 -22.25 -19.08
CA GLN A 561 5.14 -22.33 -19.92
C GLN A 561 4.28 -23.51 -19.48
N THR A 562 3.05 -23.22 -19.05
CA THR A 562 2.04 -24.21 -18.73
C THR A 562 0.96 -24.21 -19.82
N SER A 563 -0.10 -25.01 -19.65
CA SER A 563 -1.28 -24.90 -20.51
C SER A 563 -2.07 -23.61 -20.30
N ASN A 564 -1.89 -22.97 -19.13
CA ASN A 564 -2.71 -21.84 -18.71
C ASN A 564 -1.96 -20.51 -18.88
N TYR A 565 -0.69 -20.45 -18.45
CA TYR A 565 0.07 -19.20 -18.37
C TYR A 565 1.53 -19.34 -18.80
N LYS A 566 2.17 -18.19 -19.03
CA LYS A 566 3.62 -18.03 -19.12
C LYS A 566 4.12 -17.19 -17.95
N LEU A 567 5.30 -17.54 -17.45
CA LEU A 567 5.96 -16.81 -16.37
C LEU A 567 7.45 -16.60 -16.67
N VAL A 568 7.99 -15.44 -16.34
CA VAL A 568 9.44 -15.17 -16.36
C VAL A 568 9.87 -14.67 -15.00
N TYR A 569 10.92 -15.29 -14.45
CA TYR A 569 11.49 -14.91 -13.16
C TYR A 569 12.97 -14.59 -13.30
N PHE A 570 13.36 -13.40 -12.86
CA PHE A 570 14.75 -12.97 -12.72
C PHE A 570 15.07 -12.74 -11.23
N GLY A 571 15.96 -13.56 -10.65
CA GLY A 571 16.51 -13.41 -9.30
C GLY A 571 17.55 -12.28 -9.18
N VAL A 572 17.47 -11.30 -10.07
CA VAL A 572 18.23 -10.06 -10.08
C VAL A 572 17.39 -9.00 -10.79
N GLY A 573 17.39 -7.77 -10.26
CA GLY A 573 16.58 -6.69 -10.81
C GLY A 573 17.16 -6.09 -12.10
N PRO A 574 16.33 -5.66 -13.07
CA PRO A 574 16.78 -4.91 -14.25
C PRO A 574 17.57 -3.65 -13.91
N GLU A 575 17.27 -3.00 -12.79
CA GLU A 575 17.99 -1.84 -12.24
C GLU A 575 19.46 -2.15 -11.91
N GLN A 576 19.80 -3.42 -11.67
CA GLN A 576 21.15 -3.85 -11.36
C GLN A 576 21.98 -4.09 -12.63
N MET A 577 21.41 -4.00 -13.84
CA MET A 577 22.19 -4.23 -15.06
C MET A 577 23.13 -3.05 -15.36
N SER A 578 24.40 -3.37 -15.59
CA SER A 578 25.39 -2.38 -16.03
C SER A 578 25.13 -1.84 -17.44
N ASP A 579 24.50 -2.65 -18.31
CA ASP A 579 23.98 -2.24 -19.60
C ASP A 579 22.45 -2.05 -19.52
N VAL A 580 22.01 -0.80 -19.65
CA VAL A 580 20.58 -0.42 -19.63
C VAL A 580 19.80 -1.03 -20.81
N GLY A 581 20.47 -1.36 -21.92
CA GLY A 581 19.86 -2.06 -23.05
C GLY A 581 19.55 -3.52 -22.74
N VAL A 582 20.30 -4.14 -21.82
CA VAL A 582 20.00 -5.49 -21.31
C VAL A 582 18.81 -5.45 -20.35
N ALA A 583 18.75 -4.44 -19.46
CA ALA A 583 17.59 -4.22 -18.59
C ALA A 583 16.28 -4.08 -19.38
N GLY A 584 16.31 -3.29 -20.46
CA GLY A 584 15.15 -3.14 -21.35
C GLY A 584 14.76 -4.45 -22.04
N GLN A 585 15.73 -5.21 -22.57
CA GLN A 585 15.48 -6.48 -23.25
C GLN A 585 14.91 -7.58 -22.34
N MET A 586 15.26 -7.60 -21.05
CA MET A 586 14.64 -8.52 -20.07
C MET A 586 13.11 -8.37 -20.05
N ILE A 587 12.63 -7.13 -20.16
CA ILE A 587 11.20 -6.80 -20.07
C ILE A 587 10.54 -6.89 -21.45
N GLU A 588 11.16 -6.35 -22.50
CA GLU A 588 10.66 -6.37 -23.88
C GLU A 588 10.48 -7.79 -24.41
N LEU A 589 11.45 -8.70 -24.18
CA LEU A 589 11.32 -10.09 -24.62
C LEU A 589 10.32 -10.90 -23.78
N SER A 590 10.17 -10.56 -22.50
CA SER A 590 9.09 -11.14 -21.68
C SER A 590 7.73 -10.78 -22.26
N HIS A 591 7.52 -9.49 -22.57
CA HIS A 591 6.32 -8.99 -23.25
C HIS A 591 6.07 -9.72 -24.60
N ASP A 592 7.06 -9.72 -25.48
CA ASP A 592 6.91 -10.30 -26.82
C ASP A 592 6.63 -11.80 -26.76
N TRP A 593 7.26 -12.50 -25.83
CA TRP A 593 6.99 -13.91 -25.61
C TRP A 593 5.59 -14.16 -25.06
N PHE A 594 5.08 -13.34 -24.14
CA PHE A 594 3.70 -13.44 -23.66
C PHE A 594 2.70 -13.35 -24.81
N TYR A 595 2.91 -12.43 -25.75
CA TYR A 595 2.11 -12.27 -26.96
C TYR A 595 2.39 -13.30 -28.08
N GLY A 596 3.36 -14.21 -27.89
CA GLY A 596 3.72 -15.22 -28.88
C GLY A 596 4.42 -14.65 -30.13
N LEU A 597 5.03 -13.48 -30.01
CA LEU A 597 5.83 -12.85 -31.06
C LEU A 597 7.22 -13.48 -31.20
N VAL A 598 7.67 -14.18 -30.14
CA VAL A 598 8.88 -15.01 -30.13
C VAL A 598 8.47 -16.49 -30.12
N SER A 599 8.87 -17.26 -31.13
CA SER A 599 8.56 -18.69 -31.28
C SER A 599 9.50 -19.57 -30.47
N VAL A 600 8.99 -20.69 -29.95
CA VAL A 600 9.80 -21.79 -29.40
C VAL A 600 10.23 -22.74 -30.52
N GLU A 601 11.46 -23.26 -30.49
CA GLU A 601 12.06 -24.08 -31.56
C GLU A 601 11.18 -25.26 -32.02
N GLU A 602 10.34 -25.82 -31.15
CA GLU A 602 9.41 -26.90 -31.48
C GLU A 602 8.32 -26.50 -32.49
N LEU A 603 7.88 -25.24 -32.49
CA LEU A 603 6.86 -24.73 -33.44
C LEU A 603 7.49 -24.38 -34.80
N ASP A 604 8.71 -23.85 -34.78
CA ASP A 604 9.46 -23.52 -36.01
C ASP A 604 9.94 -24.77 -36.76
N ALA A 605 10.32 -25.82 -36.04
CA ALA A 605 10.70 -27.10 -36.63
C ALA A 605 9.52 -27.83 -37.32
N ALA A 606 8.30 -27.70 -36.79
CA ALA A 606 7.10 -28.30 -37.38
C ALA A 606 6.67 -27.64 -38.71
N PHE A 607 6.99 -26.34 -38.90
CA PHE A 607 6.48 -25.53 -40.01
C PHE A 607 7.51 -25.22 -41.11
N MET A 608 8.23 -26.24 -41.61
CA MET A 608 9.16 -26.07 -42.73
C MET A 608 8.53 -26.09 -44.14
N GLY A 609 7.26 -26.45 -44.32
CA GLY A 609 6.69 -26.68 -45.66
C GLY A 609 6.16 -25.44 -46.41
N SER A 610 6.23 -25.51 -47.75
CA SER A 610 5.83 -24.44 -48.68
C SER A 610 4.44 -24.68 -49.25
N ALA A 611 3.67 -23.61 -49.48
CA ALA A 611 2.45 -23.63 -50.26
C ALA A 611 2.72 -24.00 -51.73
N PHE A 612 1.84 -24.81 -52.34
CA PHE A 612 1.91 -25.20 -53.75
C PHE A 612 0.50 -25.50 -54.33
N PRO A 613 0.17 -25.06 -55.56
CA PRO A 613 0.95 -24.17 -56.41
C PRO A 613 0.91 -22.72 -55.92
N VAL A 614 2.00 -21.98 -56.12
CA VAL A 614 2.05 -20.52 -55.96
C VAL A 614 2.57 -19.92 -57.28
N PRO A 615 1.77 -19.10 -58.01
CA PRO A 615 0.44 -18.64 -57.63
C PRO A 615 -0.64 -19.74 -57.61
N ALA A 616 -1.58 -19.62 -56.68
CA ALA A 616 -2.75 -20.50 -56.56
C ALA A 616 -3.91 -19.99 -57.43
N ASN A 617 -4.78 -20.89 -57.90
CA ASN A 617 -5.99 -20.53 -58.66
C ASN A 617 -7.24 -21.04 -57.93
N ASP A 618 -7.41 -22.37 -57.92
CA ASP A 618 -8.57 -23.02 -57.29
C ASP A 618 -8.21 -23.63 -55.94
N HIS A 619 -7.07 -24.34 -55.84
CA HIS A 619 -6.63 -24.99 -54.61
C HIS A 619 -5.20 -24.60 -54.22
N LEU A 620 -4.92 -24.65 -52.92
CA LEU A 620 -3.59 -24.49 -52.34
C LEU A 620 -3.27 -25.68 -51.42
N THR A 621 -2.18 -26.39 -51.69
CA THR A 621 -1.67 -27.43 -50.80
C THR A 621 -0.56 -26.86 -49.92
N ILE A 622 -0.67 -27.02 -48.61
CA ILE A 622 0.38 -26.67 -47.64
C ILE A 622 0.89 -27.97 -47.06
N ARG A 623 2.22 -28.19 -47.11
CA ARG A 623 2.86 -29.40 -46.57
C ARG A 623 3.47 -29.11 -45.20
N PHE A 624 3.61 -30.17 -44.39
CA PHE A 624 4.23 -30.17 -43.06
C PHE A 624 5.30 -31.27 -43.02
N PHE A 625 6.30 -31.15 -42.13
CA PHE A 625 7.42 -32.12 -42.07
C PHE A 625 7.30 -33.13 -40.92
N ASP A 626 6.45 -32.89 -39.92
CA ASP A 626 6.11 -33.87 -38.87
C ASP A 626 4.70 -33.57 -38.31
N ALA A 627 3.65 -34.21 -38.84
CA ALA A 627 2.28 -33.97 -38.42
C ALA A 627 1.93 -34.81 -37.17
N ARG A 628 2.47 -34.40 -36.01
CA ARG A 628 2.04 -34.93 -34.70
C ARG A 628 1.16 -33.96 -33.89
N SER A 629 0.95 -32.73 -34.37
CA SER A 629 0.09 -31.74 -33.73
C SER A 629 -1.31 -31.70 -34.37
N GLU A 630 -2.35 -31.84 -33.54
CA GLU A 630 -3.70 -31.39 -33.90
C GLU A 630 -3.68 -29.85 -33.92
N GLY A 631 -4.09 -29.22 -35.03
CA GLY A 631 -4.01 -27.75 -35.18
C GLY A 631 -4.88 -27.21 -36.32
N ALA A 632 -4.77 -25.92 -36.63
CA ALA A 632 -5.47 -25.27 -37.74
C ALA A 632 -4.52 -24.43 -38.60
N ILE A 633 -4.81 -24.32 -39.89
CA ILE A 633 -4.19 -23.34 -40.79
C ILE A 633 -5.11 -22.14 -40.89
N GLU A 634 -4.59 -20.96 -40.56
CA GLU A 634 -5.23 -19.68 -40.80
C GLU A 634 -4.66 -19.03 -42.05
N VAL A 635 -5.55 -18.48 -42.90
CA VAL A 635 -5.19 -17.64 -44.04
C VAL A 635 -5.63 -16.22 -43.77
N HIS A 636 -4.73 -15.27 -43.96
CA HIS A 636 -4.96 -13.86 -43.75
C HIS A 636 -4.93 -13.08 -45.06
N ASP A 637 -5.77 -12.06 -45.16
CA ASP A 637 -5.67 -11.06 -46.22
C ASP A 637 -4.51 -10.07 -45.97
N ALA A 638 -4.30 -9.14 -46.91
CA ALA A 638 -3.26 -8.13 -46.81
C ALA A 638 -3.43 -7.14 -45.63
N LEU A 639 -4.57 -7.16 -44.93
CA LEU A 639 -4.84 -6.37 -43.73
C LEU A 639 -4.69 -7.21 -42.45
N GLY A 640 -4.23 -8.46 -42.55
CA GLY A 640 -4.01 -9.36 -41.42
C GLY A 640 -5.28 -10.05 -40.91
N ARG A 641 -6.44 -9.87 -41.56
CA ARG A 641 -7.71 -10.48 -41.12
C ARG A 641 -7.77 -11.93 -41.56
N VAL A 642 -8.19 -12.82 -40.65
CA VAL A 642 -8.45 -14.22 -40.99
C VAL A 642 -9.61 -14.30 -41.97
N VAL A 643 -9.34 -14.81 -43.18
CA VAL A 643 -10.34 -14.98 -44.26
C VAL A 643 -10.69 -16.43 -44.51
N MET A 644 -9.91 -17.37 -43.96
CA MET A 644 -10.15 -18.81 -44.06
C MET A 644 -9.39 -19.52 -42.95
N GLN A 645 -9.97 -20.61 -42.44
CA GLN A 645 -9.36 -21.49 -41.46
C GLN A 645 -9.72 -22.94 -41.79
N ASP A 646 -8.75 -23.86 -41.72
CA ASP A 646 -9.00 -25.30 -41.91
C ASP A 646 -8.19 -26.15 -40.92
N ARG A 647 -8.74 -27.28 -40.48
CA ARG A 647 -8.11 -28.15 -39.47
C ARG A 647 -7.07 -29.09 -40.07
N VAL A 648 -5.96 -29.27 -39.38
CA VAL A 648 -4.94 -30.28 -39.67
C VAL A 648 -5.27 -31.56 -38.89
N ASN A 649 -5.71 -32.60 -39.60
CA ASN A 649 -6.14 -33.87 -39.00
C ASN A 649 -5.04 -34.94 -39.09
N GLY A 650 -3.88 -34.70 -38.47
CA GLY A 650 -2.77 -35.68 -38.41
C GLY A 650 -2.23 -36.11 -39.78
N SER A 651 -2.29 -35.22 -40.77
CA SER A 651 -1.77 -35.46 -42.12
C SER A 651 -0.62 -34.50 -42.41
N ASP A 652 0.39 -34.96 -43.17
CA ASP A 652 1.56 -34.17 -43.56
C ASP A 652 1.25 -33.06 -44.59
N PHE A 653 -0.04 -32.83 -44.90
CA PHE A 653 -0.49 -31.73 -45.74
C PHE A 653 -1.95 -31.36 -45.46
N VAL A 654 -2.32 -30.12 -45.81
CA VAL A 654 -3.72 -29.68 -45.95
C VAL A 654 -3.96 -29.16 -47.37
N VAL A 655 -5.18 -29.33 -47.88
CA VAL A 655 -5.59 -28.79 -49.18
C VAL A 655 -6.72 -27.79 -48.95
N LEU A 656 -6.43 -26.52 -49.18
CA LEU A 656 -7.37 -25.41 -49.05
C LEU A 656 -8.07 -25.15 -50.38
N ASP A 657 -9.39 -25.00 -50.35
CA ASP A 657 -10.19 -24.48 -51.46
C ASP A 657 -10.17 -22.95 -51.42
N VAL A 658 -9.42 -22.33 -52.34
CA VAL A 658 -9.24 -20.88 -52.41
C VAL A 658 -10.13 -20.22 -53.47
N THR A 659 -11.13 -20.94 -54.01
CA THR A 659 -12.07 -20.40 -55.02
C THR A 659 -12.93 -19.24 -54.49
N GLY A 660 -13.12 -19.14 -53.18
CA GLY A 660 -13.84 -18.03 -52.52
C GLY A 660 -13.03 -16.74 -52.36
N LEU A 661 -11.71 -16.78 -52.53
CA LEU A 661 -10.82 -15.63 -52.29
C LEU A 661 -10.58 -14.79 -53.56
N ALA A 662 -10.48 -13.47 -53.43
CA ALA A 662 -10.21 -12.57 -54.56
C ALA A 662 -8.74 -12.64 -55.02
N PRO A 663 -8.40 -12.29 -56.29
CA PRO A 663 -7.00 -12.18 -56.70
C PRO A 663 -6.22 -11.20 -55.82
N GLY A 664 -5.05 -11.60 -55.33
CA GLY A 664 -4.30 -10.80 -54.37
C GLY A 664 -3.23 -11.58 -53.62
N SER A 665 -2.51 -10.88 -52.75
CA SER A 665 -1.53 -11.45 -51.82
C SER A 665 -2.19 -11.85 -50.52
N TYR A 666 -1.84 -13.02 -50.02
CA TYR A 666 -2.32 -13.60 -48.78
C TYR A 666 -1.14 -14.13 -47.98
N SER A 667 -1.33 -14.29 -46.67
CA SER A 667 -0.42 -15.06 -45.84
C SER A 667 -1.15 -16.23 -45.19
N TYR A 668 -0.39 -17.25 -44.81
CA TYR A 668 -0.89 -18.39 -44.05
C TYR A 668 0.05 -18.70 -42.89
N ARG A 669 -0.50 -19.20 -41.78
CA ARG A 669 0.24 -19.68 -40.61
C ARG A 669 -0.46 -20.88 -40.00
N MET A 670 0.29 -21.71 -39.28
CA MET A 670 -0.29 -22.77 -38.46
C MET A 670 -0.53 -22.23 -37.05
N VAL A 671 -1.69 -22.60 -36.49
CA VAL A 671 -2.08 -22.31 -35.12
C VAL A 671 -2.30 -23.64 -34.42
N VAL A 672 -1.60 -23.85 -33.30
CA VAL A 672 -1.79 -24.98 -32.40
C VAL A 672 -2.07 -24.36 -31.03
N ASP A 673 -3.25 -24.64 -30.49
CA ASP A 673 -3.78 -23.97 -29.30
C ASP A 673 -3.69 -22.43 -29.42
N ALA A 674 -2.91 -21.77 -28.56
CA ALA A 674 -2.69 -20.32 -28.57
C ALA A 674 -1.38 -19.87 -29.25
N SER A 675 -0.61 -20.79 -29.83
CA SER A 675 0.67 -20.49 -30.49
C SER A 675 0.52 -20.48 -32.01
N ALA A 676 1.16 -19.52 -32.68
CA ALA A 676 1.14 -19.39 -34.13
C ALA A 676 2.55 -19.45 -34.73
N SER A 677 2.72 -20.20 -35.81
CA SER A 677 3.97 -20.21 -36.57
C SER A 677 4.20 -18.87 -37.28
N PRO A 678 5.44 -18.57 -37.73
CA PRO A 678 5.68 -17.45 -38.63
C PRO A 678 4.78 -17.51 -39.87
N ALA A 679 4.23 -16.37 -40.26
CA ALA A 679 3.36 -16.26 -41.42
C ALA A 679 4.17 -16.37 -42.73
N ARG A 680 3.65 -17.13 -43.71
CA ARG A 680 4.25 -17.29 -45.04
C ARG A 680 3.29 -16.78 -46.10
N SER A 681 3.81 -16.14 -47.15
CA SER A 681 2.97 -15.54 -48.18
C SER A 681 2.71 -16.45 -49.38
N PHE A 682 1.54 -16.28 -50.00
CA PHE A 682 1.24 -16.79 -51.33
C PHE A 682 0.40 -15.77 -52.10
N VAL A 683 0.24 -16.00 -53.41
CA VAL A 683 -0.54 -15.13 -54.30
C VAL A 683 -1.59 -15.95 -54.99
N ILE A 684 -2.80 -15.40 -55.10
CA ILE A 684 -3.87 -15.93 -55.94
C ILE A 684 -3.90 -15.17 -57.25
N VAL A 685 -3.78 -15.89 -58.36
CA VAL A 685 -3.96 -15.33 -59.72
C VAL A 685 -5.16 -16.01 -60.36
N ARG A 686 -6.00 -15.21 -61.02
CA ARG A 686 -7.11 -15.68 -61.84
C ARG A 686 -7.03 -15.06 -63.22
#